data_AF-A0AAV8VR19-F1
#
_entry.id   AF-A0AAV8VR19-F1
#
_cell.length_a   1.000
_cell.length_b   1.000
_cell.length_c   1.000
_cell.angle_alpha   90.00
_cell.angle_beta   90.00
_cell.angle_gamma   90.00
#
_symmetry.space_group_name_H-M   'P 1'
#
loop_
_entity.id
_entity.type
_entity.pdbx_description
1 polymer ?
#
loop_
_entity_poly.entity_id
_entity_poly.type
_entity_poly.pdbx_seq_one_letter_code
_entity_poly.pdbx_strand_id
1 'polypeptide(L)'
;MDIEDILKRLGWEDGFQIPVANDENRGLEERLAKLSLRKNKAKNKLDRANSRLEGLKEHFKYITQENEQTQKLITAHKQQYEAVQNCYHLLRSERANVEHNMKKMARELEDLQRRQESKKMDLQKNMIKAERLKTETEWDAEALKAWEETLKKRDADIELIKKFSLEDSIKYNDLEARRQLLQMESNRKLKGLERLITDLRNNEMIIDRTGKVLKQQEIERDALVKQWKEAVKMLQHRDEDVIKAQEQIVCTQELIEKQKERLNEENGFLANEQRNNHELDLEMESLNALSSRMRRNYSDLTQELLIMNSELHGLKREVASSAQQLENERMKLKRQTETLEKKERMCIKFADDIIKLKQKLEEMKGSNINSAEKIRNIEKLIEAEDKMYNMYVSDTEKINGHMFRCDKVLKEQIAAGKQLEMDLNNAMLSCTQLRKHTRTQKKEIEKIKEVVYNMEFRIDEFESRLLKLECEHMAEGHSEEKEKEIDALEVTLVDHKAVQHTLQNQVDRLREEMNRLNTAIALDKEQMAILKEKCEQHLLENEISKKHIAMAKKSTQEKQVEENMMRLRLNQIEKDMRKEEKMIFTMEKLRLNLDQVMRERQIEINTNKMILQTKRRNLDEEKGRLRGEISIRRMKIDLFQKKYHIMLMSLGRDEDGRTFSMASFKIKYAQEKFMLQQRGDALDQKIKTAEREIVAMENTLKMVNLTNAAFKNSLAPVSDEDKEVQEMKILEEELLKLSNTLRQYKKDLAKKKDELQELQNQAKEKDTVKAKVRYDVTNLEDEYELIRKQETDKVEKLKRAECQVKRLLKKIGKKNISKYDRDFEIRVIKEGNKNVLQRLTEMCGFYPEMGPLINRYISEHNLSLPLKKTSWTSSSSSSSILISNSCSSNWQMSHSSRTTSSITLNEISTNKVDLSLNI
;
A
#
# COMPACT_ATOMS: atom_id res chain seq x y z
N MET A 1 -96.40 32.65 -113.20
CA MET A 1 -96.91 32.16 -111.90
C MET A 1 -95.72 32.16 -110.97
N ASP A 2 -95.82 32.88 -109.86
CA ASP A 2 -94.80 32.77 -108.82
C ASP A 2 -94.93 31.45 -108.07
N ILE A 3 -93.79 30.94 -107.62
CA ILE A 3 -93.66 29.56 -107.13
C ILE A 3 -94.23 29.43 -105.71
N GLU A 4 -94.25 30.52 -104.93
CA GLU A 4 -94.70 30.54 -103.53
C GLU A 4 -96.21 30.26 -103.38
N ASP A 5 -97.07 30.84 -104.22
CA ASP A 5 -98.53 30.62 -104.18
C ASP A 5 -98.92 29.16 -104.44
N ILE A 6 -98.11 28.43 -105.21
CA ILE A 6 -98.31 27.00 -105.48
C ILE A 6 -97.96 26.17 -104.23
N LEU A 7 -96.93 26.57 -103.48
CA LEU A 7 -96.51 25.88 -102.25
C LEU A 7 -97.51 26.08 -101.10
N LYS A 8 -98.03 27.30 -100.90
CA LYS A 8 -99.08 27.58 -99.90
C LYS A 8 -100.30 26.68 -100.09
N ARG A 9 -100.81 26.58 -101.32
CA ARG A 9 -101.99 25.76 -101.68
C ARG A 9 -101.84 24.27 -101.45
N LEU A 10 -100.62 23.76 -101.29
CA LEU A 10 -100.36 22.34 -101.04
C LEU A 10 -100.14 22.02 -99.54
N GLY A 11 -100.12 23.02 -98.66
CA GLY A 11 -100.08 22.84 -97.19
C GLY A 11 -98.70 22.84 -96.52
N TRP A 12 -97.69 23.50 -97.08
CA TRP A 12 -96.28 23.42 -96.64
C TRP A 12 -95.76 24.74 -96.03
N GLU A 13 -96.52 25.38 -95.14
CA GLU A 13 -96.16 26.69 -94.56
C GLU A 13 -95.49 26.66 -93.17
N ASP A 14 -95.68 25.60 -92.37
CA ASP A 14 -95.13 25.53 -91.01
C ASP A 14 -94.68 24.10 -90.64
N GLY A 15 -93.52 23.99 -90.00
CA GLY A 15 -92.84 22.73 -89.68
C GLY A 15 -91.93 22.16 -90.78
N PHE A 16 -91.39 20.97 -90.53
CA PHE A 16 -90.22 20.38 -91.21
C PHE A 16 -90.47 19.74 -92.59
N GLN A 17 -91.65 19.90 -93.20
CA GLN A 17 -92.03 19.15 -94.40
C GLN A 17 -91.51 19.78 -95.69
N ILE A 18 -90.85 19.00 -96.57
CA ILE A 18 -90.24 19.51 -97.82
C ILE A 18 -91.02 19.09 -99.08
N PRO A 19 -91.46 20.02 -99.96
CA PRO A 19 -92.25 19.71 -101.17
C PRO A 19 -91.67 18.64 -102.11
N VAL A 20 -90.35 18.46 -102.12
CA VAL A 20 -89.65 17.37 -102.81
C VAL A 20 -88.69 16.65 -101.84
N ALA A 21 -89.21 16.26 -100.68
CA ALA A 21 -88.54 15.34 -99.79
C ALA A 21 -88.40 13.96 -100.47
N ASN A 22 -87.15 13.50 -100.66
CA ASN A 22 -86.89 12.09 -100.95
C ASN A 22 -87.48 11.21 -99.83
N ASP A 23 -87.81 9.94 -100.09
CA ASP A 23 -88.45 9.06 -99.09
C ASP A 23 -87.63 8.97 -97.77
N GLU A 24 -86.31 9.07 -97.88
CA GLU A 24 -85.38 9.18 -96.75
C GLU A 24 -85.70 10.35 -95.82
N ASN A 25 -85.98 11.54 -96.35
CA ASN A 25 -86.23 12.75 -95.57
C ASN A 25 -87.58 12.71 -94.87
N ARG A 26 -88.64 12.28 -95.55
CA ARG A 26 -89.96 12.05 -94.92
C ARG A 26 -89.86 10.96 -93.82
N GLY A 27 -89.02 9.94 -94.05
CA GLY A 27 -88.66 8.95 -93.04
C GLY A 27 -87.82 9.49 -91.86
N LEU A 28 -87.08 10.59 -92.05
CA LEU A 28 -86.33 11.29 -90.99
C LEU A 28 -87.24 12.17 -90.13
N GLU A 29 -88.26 12.82 -90.70
CA GLU A 29 -89.23 13.65 -89.95
C GLU A 29 -90.05 12.81 -88.96
N GLU A 30 -90.63 11.69 -89.41
CA GLU A 30 -91.29 10.74 -88.51
C GLU A 30 -90.31 10.23 -87.43
N ARG A 31 -89.05 10.01 -87.79
CA ARG A 31 -87.98 9.65 -86.85
C ARG A 31 -87.80 10.73 -85.80
N LEU A 32 -87.82 12.02 -86.18
CA LEU A 32 -87.64 13.16 -85.28
C LEU A 32 -88.79 13.26 -84.27
N ALA A 33 -90.04 13.12 -84.70
CA ALA A 33 -91.20 13.05 -83.81
C ALA A 33 -91.13 11.83 -82.86
N LYS A 34 -90.79 10.65 -83.40
CA LYS A 34 -90.58 9.42 -82.61
C LYS A 34 -89.39 9.56 -81.64
N LEU A 35 -88.35 10.32 -82.00
CA LEU A 35 -87.19 10.63 -81.16
C LEU A 35 -87.53 11.63 -80.04
N SER A 36 -88.40 12.62 -80.28
CA SER A 36 -88.82 13.56 -79.23
C SER A 36 -89.69 12.89 -78.17
N LEU A 37 -90.66 12.04 -78.57
CA LEU A 37 -91.40 11.19 -77.62
C LEU A 37 -90.45 10.22 -76.88
N ARG A 38 -89.41 9.73 -77.57
CA ARG A 38 -88.35 8.90 -76.97
C ARG A 38 -87.44 9.69 -76.03
N LYS A 39 -87.23 11.01 -76.21
CA LYS A 39 -86.51 11.91 -75.29
C LYS A 39 -87.26 12.02 -73.96
N ASN A 40 -88.57 12.28 -73.96
CA ASN A 40 -89.36 12.33 -72.72
C ASN A 40 -89.50 10.95 -72.06
N LYS A 41 -89.67 9.87 -72.83
CA LYS A 41 -89.60 8.49 -72.30
C LYS A 41 -88.20 8.10 -71.82
N ALA A 42 -87.14 8.77 -72.28
CA ALA A 42 -85.78 8.61 -71.76
C ALA A 42 -85.55 9.43 -70.49
N LYS A 43 -86.09 10.66 -70.38
CA LYS A 43 -86.01 11.46 -69.14
C LYS A 43 -86.70 10.76 -67.97
N ASN A 44 -87.95 10.32 -68.14
CA ASN A 44 -88.65 9.55 -67.09
C ASN A 44 -87.99 8.19 -66.78
N LYS A 45 -87.13 7.66 -67.67
CA LYS A 45 -86.25 6.51 -67.39
C LYS A 45 -84.98 6.91 -66.66
N LEU A 46 -84.38 8.07 -66.99
CA LEU A 46 -83.22 8.65 -66.32
C LEU A 46 -83.57 8.97 -64.87
N ASP A 47 -84.72 9.58 -64.59
CA ASP A 47 -85.13 9.91 -63.22
C ASP A 47 -85.32 8.65 -62.36
N ARG A 48 -85.99 7.62 -62.91
CA ARG A 48 -86.08 6.29 -62.27
C ARG A 48 -84.72 5.60 -62.14
N ALA A 49 -83.82 5.79 -63.10
CA ALA A 49 -82.45 5.29 -63.04
C ALA A 49 -81.63 6.04 -61.99
N ASN A 50 -81.90 7.32 -61.73
CA ASN A 50 -81.26 8.14 -60.70
C ASN A 50 -81.75 7.77 -59.29
N SER A 51 -83.05 7.55 -59.07
CA SER A 51 -83.54 7.00 -57.79
C SER A 51 -82.97 5.60 -57.53
N ARG A 52 -82.86 4.77 -58.57
CA ARG A 52 -82.16 3.48 -58.49
C ARG A 52 -80.65 3.65 -58.29
N LEU A 53 -80.02 4.69 -58.86
CA LEU A 53 -78.60 5.00 -58.67
C LEU A 53 -78.33 5.39 -57.22
N GLU A 54 -79.21 6.16 -56.58
CA GLU A 54 -79.04 6.54 -55.17
C GLU A 54 -79.15 5.34 -54.23
N GLY A 55 -80.18 4.49 -54.40
CA GLY A 55 -80.25 3.21 -53.68
C GLY A 55 -79.07 2.28 -54.00
N LEU A 56 -78.54 2.31 -55.23
CA LEU A 56 -77.33 1.60 -55.60
C LEU A 56 -76.05 2.24 -55.04
N LYS A 57 -76.00 3.56 -54.75
CA LYS A 57 -74.88 4.22 -54.06
C LYS A 57 -74.88 3.86 -52.58
N GLU A 58 -76.05 3.81 -51.93
CA GLU A 58 -76.16 3.34 -50.55
C GLU A 58 -75.80 1.87 -50.43
N HIS A 59 -76.33 1.02 -51.32
CA HIS A 59 -75.94 -0.39 -51.41
C HIS A 59 -74.46 -0.54 -51.80
N PHE A 60 -73.91 0.31 -52.67
CA PHE A 60 -72.48 0.34 -52.97
C PHE A 60 -71.65 0.79 -51.78
N LYS A 61 -72.15 1.68 -50.90
CA LYS A 61 -71.48 2.08 -49.66
C LYS A 61 -71.45 0.93 -48.64
N TYR A 62 -72.52 0.14 -48.55
CA TYR A 62 -72.49 -1.12 -47.79
C TYR A 62 -71.54 -2.13 -48.43
N ILE A 63 -71.58 -2.33 -49.75
CA ILE A 63 -70.61 -3.16 -50.48
C ILE A 63 -69.18 -2.66 -50.29
N THR A 64 -68.89 -1.35 -50.23
CA THR A 64 -67.52 -0.88 -49.98
C THR A 64 -67.09 -1.08 -48.54
N GLN A 65 -68.00 -1.03 -47.58
CA GLN A 65 -67.70 -1.38 -46.19
C GLN A 65 -67.50 -2.88 -46.00
N GLU A 66 -68.33 -3.73 -46.61
CA GLU A 66 -68.11 -5.17 -46.68
C GLU A 66 -66.82 -5.48 -47.44
N ASN A 67 -66.58 -4.86 -48.60
CA ASN A 67 -65.37 -5.05 -49.40
C ASN A 67 -64.13 -4.54 -48.66
N GLU A 68 -64.21 -3.49 -47.83
CA GLU A 68 -63.13 -3.10 -46.93
C GLU A 68 -62.90 -4.14 -45.82
N GLN A 69 -63.96 -4.70 -45.24
CA GLN A 69 -63.85 -5.74 -44.21
C GLN A 69 -63.32 -7.06 -44.79
N THR A 70 -63.81 -7.49 -45.96
CA THR A 70 -63.27 -8.63 -46.69
C THR A 70 -61.90 -8.33 -47.25
N GLN A 71 -61.56 -7.10 -47.64
CA GLN A 71 -60.18 -6.75 -48.04
C GLN A 71 -59.25 -6.76 -46.83
N LYS A 72 -59.68 -6.33 -45.63
CA LYS A 72 -58.94 -6.48 -44.37
C LYS A 72 -58.78 -7.95 -43.98
N LEU A 73 -59.81 -8.77 -44.20
CA LEU A 73 -59.76 -10.23 -43.99
C LEU A 73 -58.87 -10.91 -45.04
N ILE A 74 -58.89 -10.46 -46.30
CA ILE A 74 -58.03 -10.93 -47.39
C ILE A 74 -56.60 -10.48 -47.18
N THR A 75 -56.31 -9.28 -46.66
CA THR A 75 -54.93 -8.90 -46.31
C THR A 75 -54.45 -9.65 -45.08
N ALA A 76 -55.29 -9.91 -44.08
CA ALA A 76 -54.96 -10.78 -42.95
C ALA A 76 -54.70 -12.22 -43.40
N HIS A 77 -55.58 -12.80 -44.23
CA HIS A 77 -55.37 -14.13 -44.83
C HIS A 77 -54.21 -14.15 -45.83
N LYS A 78 -53.88 -13.04 -46.51
CA LYS A 78 -52.71 -12.92 -47.38
C LYS A 78 -51.43 -12.81 -46.57
N GLN A 79 -51.44 -12.14 -45.42
CA GLN A 79 -50.31 -12.13 -44.47
C GLN A 79 -50.13 -13.50 -43.79
N GLN A 80 -51.23 -14.17 -43.42
CA GLN A 80 -51.20 -15.56 -42.93
C GLN A 80 -50.71 -16.51 -44.03
N TYR A 81 -51.19 -16.36 -45.27
CA TYR A 81 -50.75 -17.14 -46.42
C TYR A 81 -49.30 -16.84 -46.77
N GLU A 82 -48.83 -15.60 -46.72
CA GLU A 82 -47.42 -15.22 -46.91
C GLU A 82 -46.55 -15.74 -45.77
N ALA A 83 -47.02 -15.74 -44.52
CA ALA A 83 -46.32 -16.37 -43.40
C ALA A 83 -46.25 -17.90 -43.57
N VAL A 84 -47.36 -18.56 -43.90
CA VAL A 84 -47.41 -20.00 -44.19
C VAL A 84 -46.63 -20.34 -45.46
N GLN A 85 -46.58 -19.47 -46.46
CA GLN A 85 -45.81 -19.63 -47.69
C GLN A 85 -44.33 -19.39 -47.44
N ASN A 86 -43.94 -18.48 -46.55
CA ASN A 86 -42.56 -18.28 -46.11
C ASN A 86 -42.10 -19.45 -45.24
N CYS A 87 -42.92 -19.92 -44.30
CA CYS A 87 -42.68 -21.16 -43.57
C CYS A 87 -42.63 -22.38 -44.50
N TYR A 88 -43.48 -22.44 -45.53
CA TYR A 88 -43.44 -23.50 -46.56
C TYR A 88 -42.21 -23.38 -47.46
N HIS A 89 -41.77 -22.18 -47.85
CA HIS A 89 -40.54 -21.97 -48.60
C HIS A 89 -39.32 -22.30 -47.76
N LEU A 90 -39.32 -21.99 -46.47
CA LEU A 90 -38.26 -22.34 -45.53
C LEU A 90 -38.25 -23.86 -45.26
N LEU A 91 -39.40 -24.48 -45.00
CA LEU A 91 -39.54 -25.94 -44.89
C LEU A 91 -39.28 -26.67 -46.22
N ARG A 92 -39.54 -26.05 -47.38
CA ARG A 92 -39.21 -26.57 -48.71
C ARG A 92 -37.73 -26.36 -49.03
N SER A 93 -37.11 -25.29 -48.53
CA SER A 93 -35.67 -25.05 -48.62
C SER A 93 -34.93 -26.03 -47.72
N GLU A 94 -35.36 -26.22 -46.47
CA GLU A 94 -34.83 -27.25 -45.59
C GLU A 94 -35.13 -28.66 -46.10
N ARG A 95 -36.33 -28.94 -46.62
CA ARG A 95 -36.59 -30.21 -47.30
C ARG A 95 -35.73 -30.37 -48.55
N ALA A 96 -35.45 -29.32 -49.34
CA ALA A 96 -34.58 -29.41 -50.51
C ALA A 96 -33.10 -29.51 -50.12
N ASN A 97 -32.69 -28.95 -48.99
CA ASN A 97 -31.37 -29.05 -48.38
C ASN A 97 -31.18 -30.46 -47.80
N VAL A 98 -32.15 -30.98 -47.04
CA VAL A 98 -32.21 -32.37 -46.56
C VAL A 98 -32.33 -33.35 -47.72
N GLU A 99 -33.13 -33.11 -48.76
CA GLU A 99 -33.14 -33.93 -49.97
C GLU A 99 -31.82 -33.81 -50.75
N HIS A 100 -31.16 -32.64 -50.78
CA HIS A 100 -29.84 -32.51 -51.41
C HIS A 100 -28.80 -33.25 -50.59
N ASN A 101 -28.84 -33.17 -49.26
CA ASN A 101 -27.95 -33.87 -48.35
C ASN A 101 -28.22 -35.37 -48.34
N MET A 102 -29.47 -35.82 -48.47
CA MET A 102 -29.83 -37.22 -48.68
C MET A 102 -29.43 -37.68 -50.09
N LYS A 103 -29.57 -36.87 -51.14
CA LYS A 103 -29.07 -37.19 -52.49
C LYS A 103 -27.55 -37.08 -52.59
N LYS A 104 -26.89 -36.31 -51.72
CA LYS A 104 -25.44 -36.22 -51.59
C LYS A 104 -24.94 -37.43 -50.83
N MET A 105 -25.45 -37.71 -49.63
CA MET A 105 -25.19 -38.93 -48.86
C MET A 105 -25.55 -40.20 -49.65
N ALA A 106 -26.63 -40.21 -50.44
CA ALA A 106 -26.97 -41.34 -51.30
C ALA A 106 -26.05 -41.44 -52.53
N ARG A 107 -25.57 -40.33 -53.10
CA ARG A 107 -24.51 -40.36 -54.12
C ARG A 107 -23.13 -40.65 -53.53
N GLU A 108 -22.88 -40.34 -52.27
CA GLU A 108 -21.65 -40.65 -51.54
C GLU A 108 -21.69 -42.11 -51.07
N LEU A 109 -22.85 -42.64 -50.68
CA LEU A 109 -23.08 -44.07 -50.45
C LEU A 109 -23.10 -44.87 -51.74
N GLU A 110 -23.67 -44.35 -52.83
CA GLU A 110 -23.60 -45.01 -54.14
C GLU A 110 -22.20 -44.86 -54.74
N ASP A 111 -21.47 -43.76 -54.54
CA ASP A 111 -20.06 -43.67 -54.89
C ASP A 111 -19.21 -44.57 -53.98
N LEU A 112 -19.50 -44.68 -52.68
CA LEU A 112 -18.79 -45.59 -51.78
C LEU A 112 -19.14 -47.04 -52.09
N GLN A 113 -20.36 -47.35 -52.52
CA GLN A 113 -20.79 -48.68 -52.94
C GLN A 113 -20.25 -49.01 -54.32
N ARG A 114 -20.30 -48.11 -55.31
CA ARG A 114 -19.61 -48.25 -56.61
C ARG A 114 -18.10 -48.26 -56.44
N ARG A 115 -17.52 -47.57 -55.45
CA ARG A 115 -16.10 -47.70 -55.08
C ARG A 115 -15.87 -49.01 -54.33
N GLN A 116 -16.79 -49.53 -53.54
CA GLN A 116 -16.66 -50.83 -52.87
C GLN A 116 -16.86 -51.99 -53.86
N GLU A 117 -17.74 -51.85 -54.84
CA GLU A 117 -18.01 -52.78 -55.93
C GLU A 117 -16.93 -52.68 -56.99
N SER A 118 -16.49 -51.49 -57.36
CA SER A 118 -15.27 -51.31 -58.16
C SER A 118 -14.04 -51.75 -57.39
N LYS A 119 -13.96 -51.65 -56.06
CA LYS A 119 -12.85 -52.23 -55.28
C LYS A 119 -13.01 -53.71 -54.99
N LYS A 120 -14.22 -54.29 -55.03
CA LYS A 120 -14.47 -55.74 -55.01
C LYS A 120 -14.23 -56.34 -56.40
N MET A 121 -14.55 -55.64 -57.48
CA MET A 121 -14.28 -56.01 -58.86
C MET A 121 -12.82 -55.75 -59.23
N ASP A 122 -12.21 -54.68 -58.73
CA ASP A 122 -10.75 -54.48 -58.78
C ASP A 122 -10.09 -55.53 -57.91
N LEU A 123 -10.58 -55.86 -56.70
CA LEU A 123 -9.98 -56.90 -55.87
C LEU A 123 -10.20 -58.29 -56.46
N GLN A 124 -11.33 -58.59 -57.11
CA GLN A 124 -11.53 -59.84 -57.85
C GLN A 124 -10.70 -59.87 -59.13
N LYS A 125 -10.62 -58.77 -59.89
CA LYS A 125 -9.73 -58.66 -61.06
C LYS A 125 -8.26 -58.65 -60.66
N ASN A 126 -7.91 -58.14 -59.48
CA ASN A 126 -6.56 -58.11 -58.91
C ASN A 126 -6.28 -59.35 -58.06
N MET A 127 -7.27 -60.20 -57.77
CA MET A 127 -7.08 -61.53 -57.19
C MET A 127 -6.96 -62.53 -58.33
N ILE A 128 -7.80 -62.47 -59.37
CA ILE A 128 -7.60 -63.21 -60.63
C ILE A 128 -6.33 -62.74 -61.35
N LYS A 129 -5.99 -61.44 -61.33
CA LYS A 129 -4.67 -60.97 -61.76
C LYS A 129 -3.59 -61.25 -60.73
N ALA A 130 -3.81 -61.33 -59.42
CA ALA A 130 -2.75 -61.78 -58.50
C ALA A 130 -2.65 -63.32 -58.44
N GLU A 131 -3.55 -64.06 -59.07
CA GLU A 131 -3.46 -65.50 -59.32
C GLU A 131 -2.72 -65.71 -60.64
N ARG A 132 -3.09 -64.98 -61.70
CA ARG A 132 -2.33 -64.94 -62.97
C ARG A 132 -0.93 -64.39 -62.75
N LEU A 133 -0.79 -63.19 -62.17
CA LEU A 133 0.48 -62.62 -61.69
C LEU A 133 1.07 -63.39 -60.52
N LYS A 134 0.41 -64.35 -59.88
CA LYS A 134 1.13 -65.31 -59.00
C LYS A 134 1.74 -66.42 -59.83
N THR A 135 1.08 -66.96 -60.86
CA THR A 135 1.75 -67.88 -61.79
C THR A 135 2.81 -67.19 -62.67
N GLU A 136 2.55 -65.96 -63.11
CA GLU A 136 3.47 -65.08 -63.84
C GLU A 136 4.54 -64.49 -62.92
N THR A 137 4.35 -64.32 -61.60
CA THR A 137 5.46 -63.98 -60.65
C THR A 137 6.00 -65.17 -59.87
N GLU A 138 5.50 -66.38 -60.08
CA GLU A 138 6.25 -67.60 -59.76
C GLU A 138 7.35 -67.77 -60.82
N TRP A 139 7.04 -67.48 -62.09
CA TRP A 139 8.02 -67.31 -63.17
C TRP A 139 8.84 -66.01 -63.03
N ASP A 140 8.18 -64.86 -62.99
CA ASP A 140 8.84 -63.55 -62.94
C ASP A 140 9.52 -63.30 -61.60
N ALA A 141 9.20 -63.94 -60.46
CA ALA A 141 10.06 -63.82 -59.27
C ALA A 141 11.21 -64.83 -59.26
N GLU A 142 11.32 -65.77 -60.21
CA GLU A 142 12.58 -66.45 -60.47
C GLU A 142 13.49 -65.58 -61.36
N ALA A 143 12.93 -64.93 -62.39
CA ALA A 143 13.67 -63.96 -63.22
C ALA A 143 14.02 -62.67 -62.46
N LEU A 144 13.03 -62.00 -61.87
CA LEU A 144 13.18 -60.75 -61.14
C LEU A 144 13.93 -60.91 -59.82
N LYS A 145 14.02 -62.06 -59.16
CA LYS A 145 14.95 -62.18 -58.00
C LYS A 145 16.37 -61.73 -58.39
N ALA A 146 16.85 -62.14 -59.57
CA ALA A 146 18.17 -61.77 -60.06
C ALA A 146 18.30 -60.26 -60.41
N TRP A 147 17.23 -59.62 -60.88
CA TRP A 147 17.22 -58.18 -61.25
C TRP A 147 16.83 -57.25 -60.09
N GLU A 148 16.06 -57.74 -59.13
CA GLU A 148 15.62 -57.02 -57.93
C GLU A 148 16.67 -57.04 -56.83
N GLU A 149 17.48 -58.10 -56.69
CA GLU A 149 18.63 -58.09 -55.77
C GLU A 149 19.66 -57.00 -56.08
N THR A 150 19.66 -56.48 -57.31
CA THR A 150 20.54 -55.40 -57.77
C THR A 150 19.86 -54.03 -57.77
N LEU A 151 18.55 -53.92 -58.04
CA LEU A 151 17.81 -52.65 -58.04
C LEU A 151 17.08 -52.31 -56.73
N LYS A 152 16.50 -53.28 -56.00
CA LYS A 152 15.78 -53.00 -54.73
C LYS A 152 16.70 -52.38 -53.67
N LYS A 153 18.00 -52.68 -53.69
CA LYS A 153 19.01 -52.09 -52.77
C LYS A 153 19.24 -50.58 -52.93
N ARG A 154 18.52 -49.89 -53.83
CA ARG A 154 18.65 -48.44 -54.02
C ARG A 154 17.31 -47.72 -54.07
N ASP A 155 16.35 -48.22 -54.85
CA ASP A 155 15.09 -47.50 -55.04
C ASP A 155 14.05 -47.82 -53.96
N ALA A 156 14.12 -49.02 -53.34
CA ALA A 156 13.31 -49.31 -52.16
C ALA A 156 13.72 -48.40 -50.99
N ASP A 157 15.02 -48.19 -50.76
CA ASP A 157 15.55 -47.25 -49.77
C ASP A 157 14.98 -45.83 -49.98
N ILE A 158 14.99 -45.32 -51.21
CA ILE A 158 14.53 -43.96 -51.51
C ILE A 158 13.01 -43.80 -51.32
N GLU A 159 12.19 -44.79 -51.68
CA GLU A 159 10.75 -44.75 -51.40
C GLU A 159 10.42 -44.96 -49.92
N LEU A 160 11.15 -45.84 -49.24
CA LEU A 160 11.01 -46.11 -47.81
C LEU A 160 11.37 -44.88 -46.99
N ILE A 161 12.46 -44.18 -47.34
CA ILE A 161 12.84 -42.88 -46.77
C ILE A 161 11.76 -41.82 -46.98
N LYS A 162 11.05 -41.81 -48.11
CA LYS A 162 9.92 -40.86 -48.35
C LYS A 162 8.66 -41.21 -47.56
N LYS A 163 8.38 -42.49 -47.34
CA LYS A 163 7.26 -42.94 -46.50
C LYS A 163 7.56 -42.64 -45.02
N PHE A 164 8.74 -43.02 -44.54
CA PHE A 164 9.20 -42.67 -43.21
C PHE A 164 9.32 -41.17 -42.98
N SER A 165 9.77 -40.35 -43.93
CA SER A 165 9.82 -38.89 -43.70
C SER A 165 8.44 -38.22 -43.62
N LEU A 166 7.40 -38.80 -44.25
CA LEU A 166 6.01 -38.38 -44.06
C LEU A 166 5.44 -38.86 -42.73
N GLU A 167 5.67 -40.13 -42.37
CA GLU A 167 5.25 -40.70 -41.09
C GLU A 167 5.94 -40.00 -39.90
N ASP A 168 7.25 -39.75 -40.00
CA ASP A 168 8.03 -38.97 -39.04
C ASP A 168 7.61 -37.50 -39.04
N SER A 169 7.15 -36.91 -40.15
CA SER A 169 6.60 -35.54 -40.15
C SER A 169 5.26 -35.47 -39.41
N ILE A 170 4.35 -36.42 -39.64
CA ILE A 170 3.07 -36.52 -38.90
C ILE A 170 3.36 -36.76 -37.41
N LYS A 171 4.20 -37.74 -37.11
CA LYS A 171 4.60 -38.12 -35.74
C LYS A 171 5.38 -37.01 -35.04
N TYR A 172 6.20 -36.23 -35.76
CA TYR A 172 6.83 -35.01 -35.26
C TYR A 172 5.79 -33.96 -34.91
N ASN A 173 4.80 -33.71 -35.78
CA ASN A 173 3.73 -32.74 -35.50
C ASN A 173 2.88 -33.16 -34.29
N ASP A 174 2.55 -34.45 -34.16
CA ASP A 174 1.84 -34.99 -32.99
C ASP A 174 2.68 -34.88 -31.71
N LEU A 175 3.96 -35.24 -31.78
CA LEU A 175 4.89 -35.12 -30.65
C LEU A 175 5.16 -33.66 -30.29
N GLU A 176 5.20 -32.75 -31.24
CA GLU A 176 5.39 -31.30 -31.05
C GLU A 176 4.13 -30.66 -30.47
N ALA A 177 2.94 -30.99 -30.96
CA ALA A 177 1.68 -30.59 -30.35
C ALA A 177 1.56 -31.12 -28.91
N ARG A 178 1.94 -32.39 -28.67
CA ARG A 178 2.00 -32.98 -27.33
C ARG A 178 3.08 -32.33 -26.46
N ARG A 179 4.24 -31.95 -27.01
CA ARG A 179 5.29 -31.19 -26.33
C ARG A 179 4.80 -29.80 -25.94
N GLN A 180 4.06 -29.11 -26.81
CA GLN A 180 3.46 -27.81 -26.52
C GLN A 180 2.39 -27.91 -25.44
N LEU A 181 1.50 -28.91 -25.50
CA LEU A 181 0.51 -29.17 -24.45
C LEU A 181 1.16 -29.48 -23.10
N LEU A 182 2.17 -30.35 -23.07
CA LEU A 182 2.95 -30.66 -21.87
C LEU A 182 3.77 -29.46 -21.38
N GLN A 183 4.27 -28.60 -22.28
CA GLN A 183 4.94 -27.35 -21.91
C GLN A 183 3.94 -26.33 -21.33
N MET A 184 2.71 -26.26 -21.85
CA MET A 184 1.64 -25.44 -21.26
C MET A 184 1.19 -25.99 -19.90
N GLU A 185 1.08 -27.31 -19.72
CA GLU A 185 0.77 -27.93 -18.44
C GLU A 185 1.91 -27.74 -17.43
N SER A 186 3.17 -27.93 -17.85
CA SER A 186 4.35 -27.65 -17.05
C SER A 186 4.40 -26.18 -16.64
N ASN A 187 4.15 -25.24 -17.55
CA ASN A 187 4.08 -23.81 -17.24
C ASN A 187 2.91 -23.46 -16.31
N ARG A 188 1.78 -24.17 -16.39
CA ARG A 188 0.66 -24.04 -15.43
C ARG A 188 1.04 -24.57 -14.05
N LYS A 189 1.73 -25.70 -13.97
CA LYS A 189 2.22 -26.30 -12.72
C LYS A 189 3.33 -25.48 -12.09
N LEU A 190 4.28 -24.94 -12.88
CA LEU A 190 5.28 -23.98 -12.42
C LEU A 190 4.61 -22.72 -11.87
N LYS A 191 3.67 -22.10 -12.60
CA LYS A 191 2.87 -20.96 -12.09
C LYS A 191 1.92 -21.31 -10.93
N GLY A 192 1.69 -22.59 -10.65
CA GLY A 192 1.01 -23.06 -9.44
C GLY A 192 1.98 -23.17 -8.27
N LEU A 193 3.14 -23.78 -8.51
CA LEU A 193 4.23 -23.94 -7.56
C LEU A 193 4.84 -22.59 -7.14
N GLU A 194 5.01 -21.64 -8.07
CA GLU A 194 5.43 -20.27 -7.78
C GLU A 194 4.47 -19.59 -6.79
N ARG A 195 3.15 -19.75 -6.99
CA ARG A 195 2.13 -19.23 -6.06
C ARG A 195 2.18 -19.94 -4.72
N LEU A 196 2.25 -21.27 -4.70
CA LEU A 196 2.42 -22.04 -3.45
C LEU A 196 3.71 -21.66 -2.71
N ILE A 197 4.79 -21.34 -3.41
CA ILE A 197 6.05 -20.84 -2.82
C ILE A 197 5.89 -19.42 -2.27
N THR A 198 5.16 -18.52 -2.94
CA THR A 198 4.86 -17.19 -2.36
C THR A 198 3.93 -17.30 -1.16
N ASP A 199 2.94 -18.20 -1.20
CA ASP A 199 2.00 -18.41 -0.10
C ASP A 199 2.68 -19.08 1.10
N LEU A 200 3.56 -20.06 0.86
CA LEU A 200 4.44 -20.62 1.90
C LEU A 200 5.36 -19.57 2.51
N ARG A 201 6.03 -18.73 1.71
CA ARG A 201 6.88 -17.64 2.23
C ARG A 201 6.10 -16.58 3.01
N ASN A 202 4.86 -16.29 2.60
CA ASN A 202 3.97 -15.42 3.35
C ASN A 202 3.59 -16.06 4.70
N ASN A 203 3.28 -17.35 4.72
CA ASN A 203 2.98 -18.10 5.95
C ASN A 203 4.22 -18.22 6.85
N GLU A 204 5.40 -18.49 6.31
CA GLU A 204 6.69 -18.46 7.01
C GLU A 204 6.89 -17.09 7.66
N MET A 205 6.75 -15.99 6.91
CA MET A 205 6.86 -14.62 7.44
C MET A 205 5.82 -14.30 8.53
N ILE A 206 4.60 -14.83 8.41
CA ILE A 206 3.56 -14.70 9.45
C ILE A 206 3.96 -15.49 10.70
N ILE A 207 4.42 -16.74 10.56
CA ILE A 207 4.93 -17.56 11.66
C ILE A 207 6.09 -16.84 12.35
N ASP A 208 7.06 -16.35 11.59
CA ASP A 208 8.23 -15.60 12.07
C ASP A 208 7.82 -14.32 12.84
N ARG A 209 6.80 -13.62 12.36
CA ARG A 209 6.23 -12.43 13.03
C ARG A 209 5.47 -12.81 14.30
N THR A 210 4.66 -13.87 14.28
CA THR A 210 3.96 -14.35 15.49
C THR A 210 4.93 -14.89 16.54
N GLY A 211 6.01 -15.59 16.15
CA GLY A 211 7.07 -16.03 17.05
C GLY A 211 7.84 -14.87 17.69
N LYS A 212 8.04 -13.75 16.97
CA LYS A 212 8.58 -12.50 17.52
C LYS A 212 7.60 -11.86 18.53
N VAL A 213 6.29 -11.86 18.25
CA VAL A 213 5.26 -11.37 19.18
C VAL A 213 5.15 -12.27 20.43
N LEU A 214 5.18 -13.59 20.28
CA LEU A 214 5.15 -14.53 21.41
C LEU A 214 6.37 -14.34 22.32
N LYS A 215 7.58 -14.21 21.76
CA LYS A 215 8.78 -13.90 22.55
C LYS A 215 8.70 -12.54 23.27
N GLN A 216 8.10 -11.53 22.63
CA GLN A 216 7.84 -10.25 23.27
C GLN A 216 6.85 -10.41 24.43
N GLN A 217 5.77 -11.18 24.26
CA GLN A 217 4.80 -11.49 25.32
C GLN A 217 5.42 -12.34 26.45
N GLU A 218 6.36 -13.23 26.17
CA GLU A 218 7.13 -13.95 27.19
C GLU A 218 8.00 -13.01 28.02
N ILE A 219 8.71 -12.08 27.37
CA ILE A 219 9.52 -11.04 28.02
C ILE A 219 8.64 -10.13 28.89
N GLU A 220 7.49 -9.69 28.38
CA GLU A 220 6.52 -8.87 29.11
C GLU A 220 5.90 -9.65 30.29
N ARG A 221 5.55 -10.92 30.11
CA ARG A 221 5.10 -11.81 31.19
C ARG A 221 6.15 -11.99 32.27
N ASP A 222 7.42 -12.19 31.91
CA ASP A 222 8.51 -12.32 32.90
C ASP A 222 8.87 -10.98 33.56
N ALA A 223 8.69 -9.84 32.88
CA ALA A 223 8.79 -8.52 33.50
C ALA A 223 7.67 -8.31 34.53
N LEU A 224 6.42 -8.63 34.19
CA LEU A 224 5.28 -8.59 35.11
C LEU A 224 5.45 -9.56 36.30
N VAL A 225 5.98 -10.77 36.06
CA VAL A 225 6.28 -11.73 37.14
C VAL A 225 7.43 -11.25 38.05
N LYS A 226 8.41 -10.50 37.52
CA LYS A 226 9.44 -9.84 38.35
C LYS A 226 8.83 -8.71 39.19
N GLN A 227 8.08 -7.80 38.58
CA GLN A 227 7.37 -6.72 39.28
C GLN A 227 6.41 -7.25 40.35
N TRP A 228 5.70 -8.35 40.07
CA TRP A 228 4.85 -9.02 41.05
C TRP A 228 5.66 -9.64 42.20
N LYS A 229 6.78 -10.31 41.93
CA LYS A 229 7.70 -10.83 42.98
C LYS A 229 8.30 -9.70 43.81
N GLU A 230 8.61 -8.56 43.21
CA GLU A 230 9.09 -7.36 43.89
C GLU A 230 7.98 -6.75 44.77
N ALA A 231 6.74 -6.64 44.26
CA ALA A 231 5.59 -6.20 45.04
C ALA A 231 5.28 -7.15 46.21
N VAL A 232 5.38 -8.47 46.02
CA VAL A 232 5.23 -9.47 47.10
C VAL A 232 6.33 -9.31 48.14
N LYS A 233 7.59 -9.09 47.75
CA LYS A 233 8.68 -8.78 48.71
C LYS A 233 8.42 -7.48 49.48
N MET A 234 7.91 -6.44 48.81
CA MET A 234 7.56 -5.17 49.45
C MET A 234 6.35 -5.30 50.40
N LEU A 235 5.45 -6.26 50.17
CA LEU A 235 4.41 -6.63 51.12
C LEU A 235 5.00 -7.40 52.31
N GLN A 236 5.80 -8.46 52.07
CA GLN A 236 6.46 -9.21 53.13
C GLN A 236 7.31 -8.33 54.06
N HIS A 237 8.07 -7.38 53.49
CA HIS A 237 8.87 -6.45 54.29
C HIS A 237 7.98 -5.45 55.08
N ARG A 238 6.82 -5.05 54.54
CA ARG A 238 5.82 -4.29 55.30
C ARG A 238 5.15 -5.11 56.39
N ASP A 239 4.90 -6.40 56.17
CA ASP A 239 4.36 -7.30 57.18
C ASP A 239 5.37 -7.50 58.32
N GLU A 240 6.66 -7.67 58.01
CA GLU A 240 7.76 -7.64 58.99
C GLU A 240 7.81 -6.32 59.78
N ASP A 241 7.69 -5.17 59.11
CA ASP A 241 7.73 -3.86 59.77
C ASP A 241 6.47 -3.58 60.60
N VAL A 242 5.31 -4.11 60.21
CA VAL A 242 4.08 -4.12 61.02
C VAL A 242 4.25 -5.03 62.24
N ILE A 243 4.92 -6.18 62.11
CA ILE A 243 5.26 -7.05 63.26
C ILE A 243 6.20 -6.31 64.21
N LYS A 244 7.29 -5.70 63.73
CA LYS A 244 8.22 -4.89 64.56
C LYS A 244 7.52 -3.71 65.23
N ALA A 245 6.59 -3.05 64.53
CA ALA A 245 5.78 -1.97 65.12
C ALA A 245 4.82 -2.50 66.18
N GLN A 246 4.23 -3.69 65.99
CA GLN A 246 3.38 -4.34 66.98
C GLN A 246 4.18 -4.81 68.21
N GLU A 247 5.40 -5.33 68.03
CA GLU A 247 6.35 -5.63 69.10
C GLU A 247 6.71 -4.37 69.90
N GLN A 248 7.00 -3.25 69.21
CA GLN A 248 7.23 -1.95 69.87
C GLN A 248 5.99 -1.43 70.62
N ILE A 249 4.78 -1.65 70.09
CA ILE A 249 3.53 -1.33 70.78
C ILE A 249 3.35 -2.19 72.04
N VAL A 250 3.67 -3.49 71.99
CA VAL A 250 3.62 -4.38 73.17
C VAL A 250 4.67 -3.97 74.21
N CYS A 251 5.93 -3.77 73.80
CA CYS A 251 7.00 -3.32 74.70
C CYS A 251 6.71 -1.95 75.33
N THR A 252 6.07 -1.02 74.61
CA THR A 252 5.65 0.27 75.19
C THR A 252 4.41 0.15 76.06
N GLN A 253 3.48 -0.78 75.78
CA GLN A 253 2.37 -1.12 76.68
C GLN A 253 2.90 -1.71 78.00
N GLU A 254 3.81 -2.69 77.94
CA GLU A 254 4.48 -3.23 79.14
C GLU A 254 5.22 -2.15 79.93
N LEU A 255 5.91 -1.22 79.25
CA LEU A 255 6.63 -0.14 79.92
C LEU A 255 5.67 0.87 80.55
N ILE A 256 4.52 1.14 79.93
CA ILE A 256 3.42 1.92 80.50
C ILE A 256 2.81 1.19 81.70
N GLU A 257 2.66 -0.14 81.67
CA GLU A 257 2.19 -0.92 82.82
C GLU A 257 3.20 -0.90 83.97
N LYS A 258 4.48 -1.16 83.70
CA LYS A 258 5.60 -1.03 84.66
C LYS A 258 5.85 0.39 85.17
N GLN A 259 5.23 1.42 84.56
CA GLN A 259 5.16 2.78 85.11
C GLN A 259 3.85 3.06 85.84
N LYS A 260 2.71 2.47 85.45
CA LYS A 260 1.48 2.50 86.24
C LYS A 260 1.61 1.74 87.55
N GLU A 261 2.32 0.62 87.56
CA GLU A 261 2.66 -0.15 88.77
C GLU A 261 3.46 0.71 89.73
N ARG A 262 4.61 1.26 89.27
CA ARG A 262 5.40 2.20 90.09
C ARG A 262 4.63 3.45 90.51
N LEU A 263 3.77 4.01 89.66
CA LEU A 263 2.94 5.15 90.03
C LEU A 263 1.82 4.76 91.02
N ASN A 264 1.35 3.51 91.02
CA ASN A 264 0.45 2.99 92.05
C ASN A 264 1.20 2.70 93.37
N GLU A 265 2.45 2.24 93.30
CA GLU A 265 3.33 2.06 94.46
C GLU A 265 3.69 3.43 95.09
N GLU A 266 4.07 4.42 94.28
CA GLU A 266 4.32 5.80 94.71
C GLU A 266 3.06 6.47 95.26
N ASN A 267 1.89 6.27 94.64
CA ASN A 267 0.61 6.76 95.20
C ASN A 267 0.22 6.02 96.50
N GLY A 268 0.51 4.73 96.62
CA GLY A 268 0.28 3.95 97.84
C GLY A 268 1.22 4.37 98.98
N PHE A 269 2.49 4.61 98.65
CA PHE A 269 3.47 5.20 99.57
C PHE A 269 3.06 6.62 99.98
N LEU A 270 2.66 7.47 99.02
CA LEU A 270 2.17 8.83 99.31
C LEU A 270 0.89 8.82 100.15
N ALA A 271 -0.04 7.88 99.93
CA ALA A 271 -1.23 7.73 100.76
C ALA A 271 -0.90 7.23 102.18
N ASN A 272 0.07 6.31 102.32
CA ASN A 272 0.58 5.88 103.61
C ASN A 272 1.32 7.01 104.34
N GLU A 273 2.13 7.82 103.64
CA GLU A 273 2.80 8.98 104.22
C GLU A 273 1.81 10.10 104.57
N GLN A 274 0.81 10.38 103.74
CA GLN A 274 -0.27 11.32 104.09
C GLN A 274 -1.04 10.85 105.33
N ARG A 275 -1.27 9.53 105.46
CA ARG A 275 -1.88 8.94 106.65
C ARG A 275 -0.98 9.04 107.87
N ASN A 276 0.31 8.70 107.73
CA ASN A 276 1.32 8.78 108.79
C ASN A 276 1.47 10.23 109.29
N ASN A 277 1.59 11.20 108.38
CA ASN A 277 1.61 12.62 108.72
C ASN A 277 0.31 13.07 109.38
N HIS A 278 -0.87 12.58 108.97
CA HIS A 278 -2.13 12.89 109.65
C HIS A 278 -2.23 12.26 111.05
N GLU A 279 -1.75 11.04 111.24
CA GLU A 279 -1.68 10.38 112.55
C GLU A 279 -0.65 11.08 113.47
N LEU A 280 0.47 11.57 112.93
CA LEU A 280 1.45 12.43 113.61
C LEU A 280 0.92 13.84 113.91
N ASP A 281 0.12 14.45 113.02
CA ASP A 281 -0.55 15.74 113.27
C ASP A 281 -1.53 15.61 114.44
N LEU A 282 -2.32 14.53 114.48
CA LEU A 282 -3.22 14.23 115.59
C LEU A 282 -2.45 13.96 116.90
N GLU A 283 -1.32 13.26 116.85
CA GLU A 283 -0.45 13.10 118.01
C GLU A 283 0.14 14.45 118.46
N MET A 284 0.61 15.29 117.53
CA MET A 284 1.10 16.65 117.79
C MET A 284 0.01 17.57 118.35
N GLU A 285 -1.24 17.49 117.90
CA GLU A 285 -2.37 18.20 118.50
C GLU A 285 -2.60 17.72 119.95
N SER A 286 -2.56 16.42 120.19
CA SER A 286 -2.72 15.84 121.54
C SER A 286 -1.58 16.27 122.49
N LEU A 287 -0.34 16.28 122.00
CA LEU A 287 0.86 16.70 122.74
C LEU A 287 0.90 18.22 122.95
N ASN A 288 0.41 19.02 122.00
CA ASN A 288 0.24 20.47 122.18
C ASN A 288 -0.88 20.79 123.18
N ALA A 289 -1.98 20.04 123.18
CA ALA A 289 -3.03 20.14 124.19
C ALA A 289 -2.51 19.75 125.58
N LEU A 290 -1.71 18.67 125.68
CA LEU A 290 -1.04 18.27 126.92
C LEU A 290 -0.04 19.34 127.39
N SER A 291 0.83 19.82 126.51
CA SER A 291 1.79 20.90 126.79
C SER A 291 1.10 22.17 127.28
N SER A 292 -0.04 22.52 126.68
CA SER A 292 -0.85 23.68 127.07
C SER A 292 -1.50 23.50 128.44
N ARG A 293 -1.94 22.29 128.80
CA ARG A 293 -2.40 21.96 130.17
C ARG A 293 -1.25 22.05 131.16
N MET A 294 -0.10 21.44 130.88
CA MET A 294 1.06 21.46 131.78
C MET A 294 1.61 22.87 132.00
N ARG A 295 1.60 23.75 130.97
CA ARG A 295 1.96 25.17 131.12
C ARG A 295 0.98 25.95 132.00
N ARG A 296 -0.32 25.66 131.95
CA ARG A 296 -1.33 26.26 132.86
C ARG A 296 -1.08 25.80 134.30
N ASN A 297 -1.05 24.48 134.53
CA ASN A 297 -0.79 23.91 135.85
C ASN A 297 0.52 24.43 136.48
N TYR A 298 1.57 24.62 135.68
CA TYR A 298 2.82 25.22 136.14
C TYR A 298 2.66 26.71 136.52
N SER A 299 1.96 27.49 135.69
CA SER A 299 1.63 28.89 135.99
C SER A 299 0.86 29.01 137.32
N ASP A 300 -0.18 28.20 137.47
CA ASP A 300 -1.04 28.17 138.66
C ASP A 300 -0.21 27.84 139.92
N LEU A 301 0.62 26.78 139.86
CA LEU A 301 1.51 26.39 140.95
C LEU A 301 2.58 27.46 141.28
N THR A 302 3.11 28.18 140.29
CA THR A 302 4.03 29.31 140.56
C THR A 302 3.33 30.49 141.23
N GLN A 303 2.02 30.68 140.99
CA GLN A 303 1.23 31.71 141.67
C GLN A 303 0.92 31.32 143.12
N GLU A 304 0.63 30.04 143.41
CA GLU A 304 0.51 29.53 144.78
C GLU A 304 1.82 29.67 145.58
N LEU A 305 2.96 29.32 144.99
CA LEU A 305 4.27 29.46 145.62
C LEU A 305 4.62 30.92 145.94
N LEU A 306 4.18 31.88 145.11
CA LEU A 306 4.38 33.31 145.36
C LEU A 306 3.59 33.77 146.61
N ILE A 307 2.36 33.28 146.78
CA ILE A 307 1.51 33.57 147.95
C ILE A 307 2.17 33.00 149.21
N MET A 308 2.51 31.72 149.22
CA MET A 308 3.14 31.04 150.38
C MET A 308 4.47 31.70 150.80
N ASN A 309 5.26 32.18 149.85
CA ASN A 309 6.50 32.91 150.13
C ASN A 309 6.23 34.29 150.80
N SER A 310 5.13 34.95 150.43
CA SER A 310 4.72 36.22 151.05
C SER A 310 4.30 36.05 152.51
N GLU A 311 3.61 34.95 152.84
CA GLU A 311 3.20 34.58 154.20
C GLU A 311 4.40 34.22 155.08
N LEU A 312 5.35 33.45 154.54
CA LEU A 312 6.65 33.16 155.20
C LEU A 312 7.41 34.46 155.56
N HIS A 313 7.38 35.45 154.67
CA HIS A 313 7.95 36.78 154.92
C HIS A 313 7.15 37.64 155.91
N GLY A 314 5.91 37.27 156.24
CA GLY A 314 5.15 37.80 157.38
C GLY A 314 5.67 37.21 158.70
N LEU A 315 5.52 35.89 158.87
CA LEU A 315 5.92 35.14 160.07
C LEU A 315 7.38 35.41 160.49
N LYS A 316 8.29 35.52 159.53
CA LYS A 316 9.72 35.78 159.78
C LYS A 316 9.99 37.17 160.42
N ARG A 317 9.07 38.13 160.29
CA ARG A 317 9.16 39.45 160.97
C ARG A 317 8.65 39.40 162.41
N GLU A 318 7.64 38.59 162.70
CA GLU A 318 7.12 38.43 164.07
C GLU A 318 8.15 37.77 164.98
N VAL A 319 8.76 36.67 164.53
CA VAL A 319 9.80 35.94 165.26
C VAL A 319 11.01 36.83 165.62
N ALA A 320 11.39 37.74 164.71
CA ALA A 320 12.48 38.69 164.97
C ALA A 320 12.14 39.68 166.11
N SER A 321 10.88 40.12 166.21
CA SER A 321 10.41 41.00 167.28
C SER A 321 10.43 40.31 168.65
N SER A 322 9.96 39.07 168.73
CA SER A 322 9.99 38.26 169.96
C SER A 322 11.41 37.97 170.45
N ALA A 323 12.36 37.72 169.53
CA ALA A 323 13.76 37.51 169.89
C ALA A 323 14.40 38.74 170.55
N GLN A 324 14.07 39.95 170.07
CA GLN A 324 14.57 41.22 170.62
C GLN A 324 14.11 41.45 172.07
N GLN A 325 12.93 40.98 172.45
CA GLN A 325 12.39 41.12 173.81
C GLN A 325 13.07 40.15 174.79
N LEU A 326 13.38 38.92 174.36
CA LEU A 326 13.99 37.89 175.19
C LEU A 326 15.38 38.29 175.72
N GLU A 327 16.17 38.99 174.90
CA GLU A 327 17.55 39.38 175.26
C GLU A 327 17.60 40.47 176.34
N ASN A 328 16.59 41.34 176.40
CA ASN A 328 16.49 42.38 177.44
C ASN A 328 16.25 41.78 178.85
N GLU A 329 15.48 40.70 178.97
CA GLU A 329 15.27 40.03 180.26
C GLU A 329 16.50 39.21 180.69
N ARG A 330 17.21 38.58 179.75
CA ARG A 330 18.50 37.90 180.02
C ARG A 330 19.52 38.83 180.69
N MET A 331 19.58 40.09 180.25
CA MET A 331 20.47 41.10 180.82
C MET A 331 20.09 41.55 182.25
N LYS A 332 18.83 41.40 182.68
CA LYS A 332 18.46 41.59 184.11
C LYS A 332 18.91 40.40 184.95
N LEU A 333 18.64 39.19 184.46
CA LEU A 333 18.89 37.92 185.16
C LEU A 333 20.38 37.77 185.55
N LYS A 334 21.28 38.15 184.63
CA LYS A 334 22.74 38.13 184.83
C LYS A 334 23.24 39.03 185.98
N ARG A 335 22.51 40.10 186.32
CA ARG A 335 22.85 40.98 187.47
C ARG A 335 22.42 40.39 188.81
N GLN A 336 21.48 39.45 188.82
CA GLN A 336 21.03 38.79 190.06
C GLN A 336 21.93 37.61 190.44
N THR A 337 22.42 36.85 189.46
CA THR A 337 23.35 35.71 189.70
C THR A 337 24.64 36.13 190.42
N GLU A 338 25.23 37.28 190.06
CA GLU A 338 26.44 37.82 190.71
C GLU A 338 26.27 38.17 192.21
N THR A 339 25.02 38.22 192.71
CA THR A 339 24.72 38.43 194.14
C THR A 339 24.63 37.13 194.94
N LEU A 340 24.29 36.01 194.30
CA LEU A 340 24.17 34.69 194.94
C LEU A 340 25.56 34.08 195.26
N GLU A 341 26.51 34.19 194.33
CA GLU A 341 27.88 33.68 194.52
C GLU A 341 28.64 34.30 195.70
N LYS A 342 28.17 35.43 196.24
CA LYS A 342 28.71 36.09 197.44
C LYS A 342 28.09 35.58 198.74
N LYS A 343 26.89 34.99 198.69
CA LYS A 343 26.22 34.36 199.84
C LYS A 343 26.71 32.92 200.05
N GLU A 344 26.83 32.16 198.97
CA GLU A 344 27.17 30.73 198.99
C GLU A 344 28.54 30.45 199.62
N ARG A 345 29.54 31.31 199.32
CA ARG A 345 30.89 31.28 199.92
C ARG A 345 30.93 31.49 201.44
N MET A 346 29.84 31.91 202.10
CA MET A 346 29.77 31.98 203.55
C MET A 346 29.29 30.67 204.20
N CYS A 347 28.46 29.89 203.52
CA CYS A 347 27.88 28.66 204.08
C CYS A 347 28.92 27.54 204.24
N ILE A 348 29.83 27.41 203.26
CA ILE A 348 30.90 26.39 203.27
C ILE A 348 31.83 26.53 204.50
N LYS A 349 31.98 27.75 205.04
CA LYS A 349 32.86 28.00 206.21
C LYS A 349 32.33 27.47 207.54
N PHE A 350 31.05 27.13 207.66
CA PHE A 350 30.45 26.71 208.94
C PHE A 350 30.19 25.21 209.07
N ALA A 351 30.51 24.40 208.05
CA ALA A 351 30.28 22.96 208.08
C ALA A 351 31.46 22.18 208.71
N ASP A 352 32.66 22.30 208.16
CA ASP A 352 33.76 21.36 208.46
C ASP A 352 34.53 21.64 209.76
N ASP A 353 34.25 22.74 210.46
CA ASP A 353 34.75 22.93 211.83
C ASP A 353 34.16 21.91 212.83
N ILE A 354 33.05 21.25 212.48
CA ILE A 354 32.47 20.15 213.28
C ILE A 354 33.25 18.83 213.07
N ILE A 355 33.84 18.59 211.90
CA ILE A 355 34.61 17.36 211.61
C ILE A 355 35.90 17.31 212.44
N LYS A 356 36.49 18.47 212.75
CA LYS A 356 37.76 18.63 213.49
C LYS A 356 37.73 18.15 214.94
N LEU A 357 36.56 17.88 215.52
CA LEU A 357 36.42 17.53 216.94
C LEU A 357 36.45 16.02 217.25
N LYS A 358 36.39 15.12 216.25
CA LYS A 358 36.43 13.66 216.51
C LYS A 358 37.77 12.97 216.25
N GLN A 359 38.61 13.48 215.34
CA GLN A 359 39.88 12.82 215.01
C GLN A 359 41.07 13.20 215.93
N LYS A 360 40.87 14.16 216.84
CA LYS A 360 41.87 14.58 217.84
C LYS A 360 42.12 13.60 219.00
N LEU A 361 41.58 12.38 218.93
CA LEU A 361 41.97 11.31 219.86
C LEU A 361 43.23 10.55 219.40
N GLU A 362 43.48 10.48 218.08
CA GLU A 362 44.56 9.66 217.50
C GLU A 362 45.84 10.47 217.22
N GLU A 363 45.81 11.81 217.36
CA GLU A 363 47.03 12.65 217.38
C GLU A 363 47.95 12.37 218.60
N MET A 364 47.50 11.61 219.61
CA MET A 364 48.21 11.42 220.89
C MET A 364 49.33 10.36 220.89
N LYS A 365 49.81 9.93 219.72
CA LYS A 365 51.10 9.27 219.46
C LYS A 365 51.53 9.53 217.99
N GLY A 366 51.97 10.71 217.54
CA GLY A 366 52.89 11.66 218.18
C GLY A 366 54.35 11.31 217.80
N SER A 367 55.23 12.23 217.35
CA SER A 367 55.04 13.65 217.02
C SER A 367 56.23 14.24 216.21
N ASN A 368 55.93 14.97 215.12
CA ASN A 368 56.64 16.12 214.54
C ASN A 368 58.20 16.23 214.43
N ILE A 369 58.66 16.31 213.17
CA ILE A 369 59.40 17.45 212.55
C ILE A 369 60.95 17.58 212.70
N ASN A 370 61.64 17.20 211.61
CA ASN A 370 62.60 17.98 210.78
C ASN A 370 64.14 17.77 210.84
N SER A 371 64.73 18.04 209.67
CA SER A 371 66.09 18.47 209.30
C SER A 371 67.34 17.67 209.70
N ALA A 372 67.35 16.87 210.76
CA ALA A 372 68.54 16.09 211.14
C ALA A 372 68.57 14.64 210.58
N GLU A 373 67.41 14.08 210.24
CA GLU A 373 67.27 12.64 209.93
C GLU A 373 67.84 12.22 208.57
N LYS A 374 68.15 13.19 207.69
CA LYS A 374 68.70 12.96 206.35
C LYS A 374 70.10 12.33 206.36
N ILE A 375 70.79 12.30 207.51
CA ILE A 375 72.14 11.75 207.68
C ILE A 375 72.10 10.34 208.29
N ARG A 376 71.32 10.12 209.38
CA ARG A 376 71.20 8.80 210.03
C ARG A 376 70.62 7.69 209.15
N ASN A 377 69.83 8.03 208.13
CA ASN A 377 69.33 7.04 207.18
C ASN A 377 70.32 6.71 206.05
N ILE A 378 71.37 7.51 205.84
CA ILE A 378 72.47 7.17 204.91
C ILE A 378 73.39 6.14 205.56
N GLU A 379 73.70 6.30 206.86
CA GLU A 379 74.52 5.36 207.63
C GLU A 379 73.89 3.95 207.68
N LYS A 380 72.56 3.86 207.77
CA LYS A 380 71.81 2.58 207.76
C LYS A 380 71.68 1.91 206.39
N LEU A 381 71.92 2.62 205.28
CA LEU A 381 71.94 2.00 203.95
C LEU A 381 73.23 1.19 203.73
N ILE A 382 74.35 1.69 204.24
CA ILE A 382 75.68 1.06 204.08
C ILE A 382 75.70 -0.34 204.75
N GLU A 383 75.18 -0.48 205.97
CA GLU A 383 75.07 -1.79 206.67
C GLU A 383 74.10 -2.80 206.00
N ALA A 384 73.30 -2.35 205.03
CA ALA A 384 72.44 -3.21 204.22
C ALA A 384 73.10 -3.63 202.90
N GLU A 385 73.85 -2.73 202.25
CA GLU A 385 74.57 -3.03 201.01
C GLU A 385 75.70 -4.05 201.21
N ASP A 386 76.46 -3.98 202.31
CA ASP A 386 77.49 -4.97 202.65
C ASP A 386 76.95 -6.40 202.79
N LYS A 387 75.68 -6.56 203.20
CA LYS A 387 75.02 -7.87 203.30
C LYS A 387 74.50 -8.37 201.96
N MET A 388 74.11 -7.46 201.05
CA MET A 388 73.70 -7.81 199.69
C MET A 388 74.91 -8.19 198.81
N TYR A 389 76.03 -7.48 198.95
CA TYR A 389 77.25 -7.74 198.17
C TYR A 389 77.76 -9.18 198.31
N ASN A 390 77.85 -9.68 199.55
CA ASN A 390 78.27 -11.05 199.86
C ASN A 390 77.33 -12.13 199.28
N MET A 391 76.05 -11.80 199.02
CA MET A 391 75.09 -12.74 198.44
C MET A 391 75.26 -12.85 196.92
N TYR A 392 75.51 -11.75 196.21
CA TYR A 392 75.76 -11.76 194.75
C TYR A 392 77.02 -12.54 194.35
N VAL A 393 78.06 -12.57 195.20
CA VAL A 393 79.28 -13.36 194.97
C VAL A 393 78.98 -14.87 194.93
N SER A 394 77.98 -15.36 195.70
CA SER A 394 77.60 -16.78 195.67
C SER A 394 76.87 -17.20 194.39
N ASP A 395 76.21 -16.27 193.69
CA ASP A 395 75.42 -16.59 192.49
C ASP A 395 76.25 -16.53 191.19
N THR A 396 77.28 -15.71 191.11
CA THR A 396 78.19 -15.68 189.95
C THR A 396 78.98 -16.98 189.79
N GLU A 397 79.36 -17.65 190.89
CA GLU A 397 80.00 -18.97 190.85
C GLU A 397 79.08 -20.05 190.23
N LYS A 398 77.78 -20.01 190.55
CA LYS A 398 76.78 -20.95 190.01
C LYS A 398 76.57 -20.75 188.50
N ILE A 399 76.56 -19.49 188.04
CA ILE A 399 76.39 -19.14 186.62
C ILE A 399 77.55 -19.67 185.76
N ASN A 400 78.79 -19.55 186.23
CA ASN A 400 79.97 -20.08 185.52
C ASN A 400 79.89 -21.61 185.32
N GLY A 401 79.35 -22.35 186.31
CA GLY A 401 79.12 -23.79 186.21
C GLY A 401 78.07 -24.21 185.16
N HIS A 402 77.15 -23.32 184.76
CA HIS A 402 76.23 -23.57 183.65
C HIS A 402 76.88 -23.31 182.29
N MET A 403 77.67 -22.24 182.17
CA MET A 403 78.28 -21.80 180.92
C MET A 403 79.18 -22.89 180.28
N PHE A 404 79.96 -23.61 181.09
CA PHE A 404 80.80 -24.73 180.65
C PHE A 404 79.99 -25.90 180.04
N ARG A 405 78.76 -26.14 180.50
CA ARG A 405 77.92 -27.24 179.96
C ARG A 405 77.36 -26.90 178.58
N CYS A 406 76.97 -25.64 178.36
CA CYS A 406 76.50 -25.16 177.07
C CYS A 406 77.59 -25.24 175.98
N ASP A 407 78.83 -24.89 176.33
CA ASP A 407 79.97 -24.90 175.40
C ASP A 407 80.35 -26.33 174.92
N LYS A 408 80.06 -27.37 175.72
CA LYS A 408 80.18 -28.76 175.27
C LYS A 408 79.14 -29.12 174.20
N VAL A 409 77.86 -28.80 174.46
CA VAL A 409 76.75 -29.10 173.53
C VAL A 409 76.94 -28.38 172.19
N LEU A 410 77.46 -27.14 172.21
CA LEU A 410 77.78 -26.38 171.00
C LEU A 410 78.76 -27.12 170.07
N LYS A 411 79.79 -27.77 170.63
CA LYS A 411 80.81 -28.52 169.87
C LYS A 411 80.26 -29.80 169.23
N GLU A 412 79.32 -30.47 169.91
CA GLU A 412 78.62 -31.65 169.38
C GLU A 412 77.72 -31.26 168.19
N GLN A 413 77.04 -30.11 168.23
CA GLN A 413 76.23 -29.59 167.11
C GLN A 413 77.08 -29.15 165.90
N ILE A 414 78.27 -28.57 166.12
CA ILE A 414 79.20 -28.22 165.03
C ILE A 414 79.67 -29.46 164.25
N ALA A 415 79.81 -30.61 164.91
CA ALA A 415 80.14 -31.87 164.23
C ALA A 415 78.99 -32.37 163.33
N ALA A 416 77.75 -32.32 163.83
CA ALA A 416 76.56 -32.69 163.06
C ALA A 416 76.36 -31.79 161.82
N GLY A 417 76.61 -30.49 161.94
CA GLY A 417 76.54 -29.54 160.82
C GLY A 417 77.45 -29.91 159.64
N LYS A 418 78.68 -30.36 159.92
CA LYS A 418 79.64 -30.78 158.88
C LYS A 418 79.23 -32.05 158.11
N GLN A 419 78.51 -32.96 158.77
CA GLN A 419 77.96 -34.14 158.10
C GLN A 419 76.87 -33.74 157.10
N LEU A 420 75.93 -32.89 157.54
CA LEU A 420 74.89 -32.33 156.67
C LEU A 420 75.46 -31.50 155.51
N GLU A 421 76.59 -30.82 155.72
CA GLU A 421 77.30 -30.08 154.66
C GLU A 421 77.89 -31.01 153.57
N MET A 422 78.37 -32.21 153.93
CA MET A 422 78.78 -33.21 152.94
C MET A 422 77.58 -33.74 152.14
N ASP A 423 76.47 -34.06 152.81
CA ASP A 423 75.26 -34.56 152.15
C ASP A 423 74.62 -33.49 151.25
N LEU A 424 74.65 -32.22 151.66
CA LEU A 424 74.25 -31.08 150.83
C LEU A 424 75.10 -30.98 149.56
N ASN A 425 76.42 -31.16 149.66
CA ASN A 425 77.31 -31.12 148.49
C ASN A 425 77.05 -32.28 147.52
N ASN A 426 76.76 -33.49 148.02
CA ASN A 426 76.36 -34.63 147.19
C ASN A 426 75.03 -34.39 146.47
N ALA A 427 74.03 -33.87 147.18
CA ALA A 427 72.76 -33.45 146.60
C ALA A 427 72.94 -32.32 145.56
N MET A 428 73.86 -31.38 145.81
CA MET A 428 74.19 -30.29 144.90
C MET A 428 74.86 -30.81 143.61
N LEU A 429 75.78 -31.77 143.70
CA LEU A 429 76.37 -32.43 142.53
C LEU A 429 75.30 -33.13 141.68
N SER A 430 74.38 -33.89 142.30
CA SER A 430 73.23 -34.47 141.60
C SER A 430 72.35 -33.40 140.94
N CYS A 431 72.09 -32.29 141.64
CA CYS A 431 71.41 -31.12 141.06
C CYS A 431 72.18 -30.52 139.87
N THR A 432 73.52 -30.52 139.84
CA THR A 432 74.27 -30.06 138.65
C THR A 432 74.14 -31.02 137.46
N GLN A 433 74.05 -32.33 137.70
CA GLN A 433 73.82 -33.32 136.64
C GLN A 433 72.41 -33.18 136.06
N LEU A 434 71.39 -33.08 136.93
CA LEU A 434 70.02 -32.79 136.51
C LEU A 434 69.93 -31.46 135.75
N ARG A 435 70.58 -30.39 136.24
CA ARG A 435 70.65 -29.09 135.52
C ARG A 435 71.38 -29.18 134.17
N LYS A 436 72.35 -30.09 133.99
CA LYS A 436 72.94 -30.40 132.67
C LYS A 436 71.92 -31.10 131.77
N HIS A 437 71.15 -32.06 132.29
CA HIS A 437 70.11 -32.76 131.55
C HIS A 437 68.93 -31.84 131.18
N THR A 438 68.56 -30.89 132.05
CA THR A 438 67.60 -29.83 131.74
C THR A 438 68.18 -28.85 130.70
N ARG A 439 69.49 -28.61 130.67
CA ARG A 439 70.14 -27.78 129.63
C ARG A 439 70.21 -28.46 128.27
N THR A 440 70.38 -29.79 128.20
CA THR A 440 70.29 -30.52 126.92
C THR A 440 68.86 -30.59 126.43
N GLN A 441 67.88 -30.93 127.29
CA GLN A 441 66.47 -30.88 126.92
C GLN A 441 66.00 -29.47 126.58
N LYS A 442 66.50 -28.41 127.24
CA LYS A 442 66.23 -27.03 126.82
C LYS A 442 66.81 -26.73 125.43
N LYS A 443 68.02 -27.19 125.10
CA LYS A 443 68.55 -27.08 123.73
C LYS A 443 67.76 -27.88 122.69
N GLU A 444 67.17 -29.00 123.06
CA GLU A 444 66.25 -29.76 122.20
C GLU A 444 64.91 -29.04 122.05
N ILE A 445 64.41 -28.40 123.12
CA ILE A 445 63.24 -27.51 123.07
C ILE A 445 63.54 -26.22 122.30
N GLU A 446 64.75 -25.67 122.35
CA GLU A 446 65.19 -24.55 121.50
C GLU A 446 65.20 -24.98 120.03
N LYS A 447 65.74 -26.17 119.69
CA LYS A 447 65.66 -26.71 118.31
C LYS A 447 64.22 -27.01 117.87
N ILE A 448 63.39 -27.57 118.74
CA ILE A 448 61.98 -27.79 118.46
C ILE A 448 61.28 -26.44 118.30
N LYS A 449 61.66 -25.40 119.04
CA LYS A 449 61.21 -24.01 118.84
C LYS A 449 61.78 -23.38 117.57
N GLU A 450 62.98 -23.71 117.11
CA GLU A 450 63.50 -23.25 115.82
C GLU A 450 62.75 -23.93 114.66
N VAL A 451 62.40 -25.21 114.80
CA VAL A 451 61.56 -25.93 113.84
C VAL A 451 60.12 -25.45 113.90
N VAL A 452 59.56 -25.23 115.10
CA VAL A 452 58.23 -24.67 115.30
C VAL A 452 58.19 -23.22 114.82
N TYR A 453 59.16 -22.34 115.10
CA TYR A 453 59.24 -21.02 114.49
C TYR A 453 59.45 -21.07 112.97
N ASN A 454 60.09 -22.10 112.39
CA ASN A 454 60.13 -22.28 110.94
C ASN A 454 58.80 -22.81 110.37
N MET A 455 58.03 -23.58 111.16
CA MET A 455 56.70 -24.06 110.77
C MET A 455 55.65 -22.96 110.97
N GLU A 456 55.70 -22.20 112.05
CA GLU A 456 54.93 -20.98 112.34
C GLU A 456 55.29 -19.89 111.34
N PHE A 457 56.57 -19.63 111.02
CA PHE A 457 56.92 -18.69 109.94
C PHE A 457 56.43 -19.17 108.57
N ARG A 458 56.43 -20.49 108.29
CA ARG A 458 55.84 -21.03 107.06
C ARG A 458 54.32 -21.09 107.10
N ILE A 459 53.71 -21.16 108.27
CA ILE A 459 52.27 -21.05 108.49
C ILE A 459 51.89 -19.59 108.31
N ASP A 460 52.53 -18.62 108.95
CA ASP A 460 52.45 -17.17 108.67
C ASP A 460 52.73 -16.86 107.18
N GLU A 461 53.67 -17.53 106.51
CA GLU A 461 53.93 -17.34 105.07
C GLU A 461 52.79 -17.94 104.23
N PHE A 462 52.20 -19.07 104.64
CA PHE A 462 51.04 -19.67 103.98
C PHE A 462 49.72 -18.99 104.35
N GLU A 463 49.56 -18.42 105.54
CA GLU A 463 48.39 -17.73 106.09
C GLU A 463 48.41 -16.26 105.70
N SER A 464 49.57 -15.61 105.59
CA SER A 464 49.70 -14.32 104.88
C SER A 464 49.60 -14.50 103.36
N ARG A 465 49.59 -15.74 102.85
CA ARG A 465 49.28 -16.06 101.45
C ARG A 465 47.83 -16.51 101.29
N LEU A 466 47.25 -17.16 102.30
CA LEU A 466 45.83 -17.50 102.40
C LEU A 466 45.02 -16.23 102.61
N LEU A 467 45.33 -15.41 103.63
CA LEU A 467 44.80 -14.06 103.82
C LEU A 467 45.12 -13.10 102.66
N LYS A 468 46.10 -13.38 101.79
CA LYS A 468 46.17 -12.63 100.52
C LYS A 468 45.11 -13.11 99.53
N LEU A 469 44.93 -14.42 99.35
CA LEU A 469 43.87 -14.97 98.49
C LEU A 469 42.44 -14.73 99.04
N GLU A 470 42.28 -14.68 100.36
CA GLU A 470 41.02 -14.49 101.09
C GLU A 470 40.72 -13.00 101.34
N CYS A 471 41.72 -12.13 101.56
CA CYS A 471 41.49 -10.68 101.55
C CYS A 471 41.51 -10.05 100.15
N GLU A 472 42.03 -10.74 99.12
CA GLU A 472 41.66 -10.45 97.72
C GLU A 472 40.17 -10.75 97.46
N HIS A 473 39.55 -11.68 98.21
CA HIS A 473 38.09 -11.87 98.24
C HIS A 473 37.33 -10.92 99.17
N MET A 474 37.97 -10.29 100.16
CA MET A 474 37.34 -9.28 101.04
C MET A 474 37.54 -7.83 100.56
N ALA A 475 37.91 -7.65 99.29
CA ALA A 475 37.61 -6.45 98.53
C ALA A 475 36.34 -6.72 97.70
N GLU A 476 35.16 -6.44 98.27
CA GLU A 476 33.87 -6.65 97.59
C GLU A 476 33.82 -5.96 96.21
N GLY A 477 34.51 -4.82 96.05
CA GLY A 477 34.71 -4.17 94.75
C GLY A 477 35.48 -5.03 93.74
N HIS A 478 36.55 -5.71 94.12
CA HIS A 478 37.38 -6.49 93.18
C HIS A 478 36.82 -7.89 92.89
N SER A 479 36.13 -8.54 93.83
CA SER A 479 35.41 -9.78 93.51
C SER A 479 34.23 -9.48 92.60
N GLU A 480 33.41 -8.45 92.88
CA GLU A 480 32.35 -8.02 91.96
C GLU A 480 32.91 -7.51 90.61
N GLU A 481 34.04 -6.81 90.57
CA GLU A 481 34.67 -6.41 89.31
C GLU A 481 35.15 -7.63 88.52
N LYS A 482 35.71 -8.67 89.16
CA LYS A 482 36.11 -9.91 88.49
C LYS A 482 34.91 -10.73 88.01
N GLU A 483 33.83 -10.75 88.77
CA GLU A 483 32.60 -11.45 88.39
C GLU A 483 31.86 -10.70 87.27
N LYS A 484 31.82 -9.36 87.32
CA LYS A 484 31.35 -8.50 86.21
C LYS A 484 32.27 -8.53 84.99
N GLU A 485 33.58 -8.72 85.16
CA GLU A 485 34.53 -8.93 84.07
C GLU A 485 34.36 -10.33 83.46
N ILE A 486 34.02 -11.35 84.25
CA ILE A 486 33.61 -12.68 83.77
C ILE A 486 32.28 -12.59 83.02
N ASP A 487 31.24 -11.94 83.55
CA ASP A 487 29.97 -11.71 82.86
C ASP A 487 30.17 -10.93 81.56
N ALA A 488 31.01 -9.88 81.57
CA ALA A 488 31.38 -9.15 80.35
C ALA A 488 32.18 -10.00 79.36
N LEU A 489 33.03 -10.92 79.84
CA LEU A 489 33.73 -11.90 79.01
C LEU A 489 32.78 -12.98 78.48
N GLU A 490 31.75 -13.39 79.21
CA GLU A 490 30.72 -14.31 78.73
C GLU A 490 29.79 -13.64 77.71
N VAL A 491 29.35 -12.40 77.95
CA VAL A 491 28.59 -11.59 76.99
C VAL A 491 29.41 -11.36 75.73
N THR A 492 30.67 -10.92 75.83
CA THR A 492 31.52 -10.75 74.64
C THR A 492 31.89 -12.08 73.97
N LEU A 493 31.94 -13.21 74.70
CA LEU A 493 32.06 -14.55 74.12
C LEU A 493 30.78 -14.97 73.38
N VAL A 494 29.60 -14.62 73.88
CA VAL A 494 28.30 -14.84 73.21
C VAL A 494 28.20 -13.97 71.96
N ASP A 495 28.56 -12.68 72.03
CA ASP A 495 28.65 -11.78 70.88
C ASP A 495 29.67 -12.27 69.87
N HIS A 496 30.86 -12.70 70.30
CA HIS A 496 31.87 -13.30 69.40
C HIS A 496 31.39 -14.62 68.79
N LYS A 497 30.60 -15.45 69.49
CA LYS A 497 29.94 -16.63 68.91
C LYS A 497 28.84 -16.25 67.91
N ALA A 498 28.07 -15.19 68.17
CA ALA A 498 27.06 -14.67 67.24
C ALA A 498 27.70 -14.05 65.98
N VAL A 499 28.80 -13.31 66.14
CA VAL A 499 29.65 -12.80 65.05
C VAL A 499 30.29 -13.97 64.28
N GLN A 500 30.82 -14.98 64.96
CA GLN A 500 31.36 -16.19 64.32
C GLN A 500 30.28 -16.93 63.53
N HIS A 501 29.07 -17.10 64.08
CA HIS A 501 27.98 -17.79 63.39
C HIS A 501 27.43 -16.97 62.21
N THR A 502 27.30 -15.65 62.33
CA THR A 502 26.90 -14.79 61.21
C THR A 502 27.97 -14.73 60.12
N LEU A 503 29.26 -14.71 60.47
CA LEU A 503 30.37 -14.86 59.52
C LEU A 503 30.36 -16.24 58.85
N GLN A 504 30.12 -17.33 59.60
CA GLN A 504 29.99 -18.68 59.03
C GLN A 504 28.82 -18.74 58.03
N ASN A 505 27.67 -18.18 58.40
CA ASN A 505 26.50 -18.07 57.54
C ASN A 505 26.72 -17.12 56.34
N GLN A 506 27.71 -16.22 56.37
CA GLN A 506 28.17 -15.44 55.20
C GLN A 506 29.13 -16.26 54.33
N VAL A 507 30.10 -16.96 54.93
CA VAL A 507 31.05 -17.85 54.24
C VAL A 507 30.32 -18.97 53.48
N ASP A 508 29.31 -19.59 54.06
CA ASP A 508 28.55 -20.66 53.40
C ASP A 508 27.61 -20.12 52.31
N ARG A 509 27.06 -18.90 52.45
CA ARG A 509 26.38 -18.21 51.35
C ARG A 509 27.34 -17.87 50.20
N LEU A 510 28.55 -17.38 50.49
CA LEU A 510 29.59 -17.13 49.49
C LEU A 510 30.07 -18.43 48.82
N ARG A 511 30.09 -19.56 49.53
CA ARG A 511 30.35 -20.89 48.95
C ARG A 511 29.22 -21.34 48.03
N GLU A 512 27.96 -21.15 48.40
CA GLU A 512 26.83 -21.41 47.51
C GLU A 512 26.87 -20.53 46.26
N GLU A 513 27.14 -19.23 46.39
CA GLU A 513 27.26 -18.30 45.27
C GLU A 513 28.46 -18.65 44.37
N MET A 514 29.61 -19.00 44.95
CA MET A 514 30.77 -19.49 44.20
C MET A 514 30.45 -20.80 43.46
N ASN A 515 29.69 -21.71 44.06
CA ASN A 515 29.24 -22.94 43.39
C ASN A 515 28.23 -22.65 42.26
N ARG A 516 27.27 -21.75 42.46
CA ARG A 516 26.34 -21.28 41.42
C ARG A 516 27.09 -20.63 40.26
N LEU A 517 28.05 -19.75 40.55
CA LEU A 517 28.91 -19.12 39.54
C LEU A 517 29.79 -20.15 38.81
N ASN A 518 30.38 -21.13 39.50
CA ASN A 518 31.14 -22.21 38.88
C ASN A 518 30.27 -23.06 37.95
N THR A 519 29.03 -23.38 38.32
CA THR A 519 28.08 -24.09 37.44
C THR A 519 27.64 -23.25 36.24
N ALA A 520 27.40 -21.94 36.42
CA ALA A 520 27.11 -21.03 35.31
C ALA A 520 28.30 -20.93 34.35
N ILE A 521 29.52 -20.75 34.86
CA ILE A 521 30.77 -20.73 34.07
C ILE A 521 31.00 -22.06 33.34
N ALA A 522 30.58 -23.20 33.89
CA ALA A 522 30.64 -24.49 33.20
C ALA A 522 29.65 -24.55 32.02
N LEU A 523 28.39 -24.17 32.24
CA LEU A 523 27.36 -24.11 31.20
C LEU A 523 27.71 -23.09 30.10
N ASP A 524 28.25 -21.93 30.46
CA ASP A 524 28.70 -20.91 29.51
C ASP A 524 29.89 -21.41 28.67
N LYS A 525 30.81 -22.18 29.26
CA LYS A 525 31.92 -22.83 28.52
C LYS A 525 31.40 -23.88 27.53
N GLU A 526 30.39 -24.67 27.92
CA GLU A 526 29.74 -25.66 27.05
C GLU A 526 29.00 -24.97 25.89
N GLN A 527 28.20 -23.94 26.18
CA GLN A 527 27.56 -23.11 25.14
C GLN A 527 28.58 -22.45 24.22
N MET A 528 29.70 -21.93 24.75
CA MET A 528 30.78 -21.36 23.95
C MET A 528 31.53 -22.41 23.10
N ALA A 529 31.56 -23.68 23.50
CA ALA A 529 32.07 -24.76 22.65
C ALA A 529 31.10 -25.03 21.49
N ILE A 530 29.80 -25.20 21.78
CA ILE A 530 28.74 -25.41 20.78
C ILE A 530 28.66 -24.24 19.79
N LEU A 531 28.85 -23.00 20.25
CA LEU A 531 28.86 -21.81 19.40
C LEU A 531 30.13 -21.71 18.52
N LYS A 532 31.28 -22.20 19.00
CA LYS A 532 32.49 -22.32 18.16
C LYS A 532 32.32 -23.37 17.08
N GLU A 533 31.83 -24.56 17.42
CA GLU A 533 31.55 -25.65 16.46
C GLU A 533 30.59 -25.17 15.36
N LYS A 534 29.49 -24.48 15.73
CA LYS A 534 28.57 -23.87 14.76
C LYS A 534 29.21 -22.77 13.91
N CYS A 535 30.12 -21.98 14.48
CA CYS A 535 30.87 -20.97 13.73
C CYS A 535 31.80 -21.63 12.70
N GLU A 536 32.51 -22.68 13.09
CA GLU A 536 33.40 -23.46 12.22
C GLU A 536 32.61 -24.18 11.11
N GLN A 537 31.44 -24.76 11.44
CA GLN A 537 30.49 -25.29 10.45
C GLN A 537 30.06 -24.21 9.45
N HIS A 538 29.58 -23.05 9.92
CA HIS A 538 29.13 -21.97 9.03
C HIS A 538 30.27 -21.37 8.20
N LEU A 539 31.52 -21.36 8.70
CA LEU A 539 32.70 -20.99 7.92
C LEU A 539 32.97 -22.00 6.79
N LEU A 540 32.84 -23.30 7.06
CA LEU A 540 32.99 -24.37 6.07
C LEU A 540 31.88 -24.31 5.00
N GLU A 541 30.62 -24.13 5.41
CA GLU A 541 29.47 -23.91 4.52
C GLU A 541 29.67 -22.67 3.63
N ASN A 542 30.25 -21.60 4.18
CA ASN A 542 30.56 -20.37 3.47
C ASN A 542 31.70 -20.58 2.46
N GLU A 543 32.73 -21.35 2.79
CA GLU A 543 33.77 -21.77 1.84
C GLU A 543 33.22 -22.64 0.69
N ILE A 544 32.38 -23.63 1.01
CA ILE A 544 31.73 -24.50 0.02
C ILE A 544 30.85 -23.63 -0.91
N SER A 545 30.09 -22.71 -0.35
CA SER A 545 29.28 -21.74 -1.10
C SER A 545 30.13 -20.84 -2.01
N LYS A 546 31.27 -20.31 -1.52
CA LYS A 546 32.24 -19.55 -2.34
C LYS A 546 32.79 -20.39 -3.50
N LYS A 547 33.14 -21.66 -3.25
CA LYS A 547 33.63 -22.60 -4.27
C LYS A 547 32.54 -22.88 -5.33
N HIS A 548 31.29 -23.12 -4.92
CA HIS A 548 30.16 -23.26 -5.86
C HIS A 548 29.90 -21.98 -6.67
N ILE A 549 29.95 -20.79 -6.07
CA ILE A 549 29.80 -19.51 -6.77
C ILE A 549 30.92 -19.31 -7.80
N ALA A 550 32.16 -19.71 -7.49
CA ALA A 550 33.28 -19.66 -8.44
C ALA A 550 33.08 -20.63 -9.62
N MET A 551 32.66 -21.88 -9.35
CA MET A 551 32.33 -22.86 -10.38
C MET A 551 31.17 -22.40 -11.28
N ALA A 552 30.10 -21.85 -10.69
CA ALA A 552 28.96 -21.31 -11.43
C ALA A 552 29.37 -20.13 -12.32
N LYS A 553 30.19 -19.19 -11.81
CA LYS A 553 30.75 -18.09 -12.61
C LYS A 553 31.57 -18.60 -13.81
N LYS A 554 32.42 -19.61 -13.60
CA LYS A 554 33.20 -20.25 -14.68
C LYS A 554 32.29 -20.88 -15.74
N SER A 555 31.28 -21.65 -15.34
CA SER A 555 30.32 -22.26 -16.28
C SER A 555 29.49 -21.24 -17.06
N THR A 556 29.11 -20.12 -16.44
CA THR A 556 28.44 -19.01 -17.13
C THR A 556 29.36 -18.33 -18.14
N GLN A 557 30.64 -18.15 -17.82
CA GLN A 557 31.65 -17.61 -18.76
C GLN A 557 31.89 -18.56 -19.94
N GLU A 558 31.99 -19.87 -19.69
CA GLU A 558 32.12 -20.91 -20.72
C GLU A 558 30.92 -20.87 -21.67
N LYS A 559 29.70 -20.88 -21.15
CA LYS A 559 28.47 -20.75 -21.95
C LYS A 559 28.38 -19.43 -22.71
N GLN A 560 28.89 -18.33 -22.16
CA GLN A 560 28.95 -17.05 -22.87
C GLN A 560 29.96 -17.08 -24.03
N VAL A 561 31.06 -17.85 -23.91
CA VAL A 561 32.01 -18.08 -25.01
C VAL A 561 31.39 -18.99 -26.08
N GLU A 562 30.67 -20.06 -25.69
CA GLU A 562 29.90 -20.91 -26.60
C GLU A 562 28.83 -20.11 -27.37
N GLU A 563 28.07 -19.26 -26.67
CA GLU A 563 27.07 -18.40 -27.29
C GLU A 563 27.70 -17.43 -28.29
N ASN A 564 28.83 -16.81 -27.96
CA ASN A 564 29.57 -15.94 -28.88
C ASN A 564 30.12 -16.72 -30.09
N MET A 565 30.58 -17.96 -29.91
CA MET A 565 31.00 -18.84 -31.01
C MET A 565 29.82 -19.18 -31.93
N MET A 566 28.64 -19.47 -31.37
CA MET A 566 27.43 -19.73 -32.14
C MET A 566 26.91 -18.47 -32.84
N ARG A 567 26.96 -17.29 -32.20
CA ARG A 567 26.69 -15.98 -32.83
C ARG A 567 27.63 -15.71 -34.00
N LEU A 568 28.92 -16.05 -33.90
CA LEU A 568 29.88 -15.95 -35.00
C LEU A 568 29.55 -16.90 -36.15
N ARG A 569 29.18 -18.15 -35.86
CA ARG A 569 28.73 -19.13 -36.87
C ARG A 569 27.46 -18.66 -37.60
N LEU A 570 26.46 -18.17 -36.87
CA LEU A 570 25.25 -17.57 -37.47
C LEU A 570 25.60 -16.37 -38.35
N ASN A 571 26.44 -15.44 -37.86
CA ASN A 571 26.93 -14.31 -38.66
C ASN A 571 27.71 -14.72 -39.92
N GLN A 572 28.30 -15.91 -39.96
CA GLN A 572 28.93 -16.44 -41.16
C GLN A 572 27.89 -17.03 -42.13
N ILE A 573 26.98 -17.88 -41.64
CA ILE A 573 25.88 -18.44 -42.43
C ILE A 573 25.02 -17.34 -43.05
N GLU A 574 24.66 -16.28 -42.29
CA GLU A 574 23.93 -15.13 -42.82
C GLU A 574 24.72 -14.38 -43.92
N LYS A 575 26.06 -14.30 -43.85
CA LYS A 575 26.85 -13.66 -44.91
C LYS A 575 26.85 -14.49 -46.17
N ASP A 576 26.86 -15.82 -46.03
CA ASP A 576 26.88 -16.75 -47.15
C ASP A 576 25.49 -16.84 -47.79
N MET A 577 24.40 -16.88 -47.01
CA MET A 577 23.03 -16.63 -47.49
C MET A 577 22.94 -15.31 -48.26
N ARG A 578 23.48 -14.20 -47.73
CA ARG A 578 23.53 -12.89 -48.41
C ARG A 578 24.49 -12.83 -49.63
N LYS A 579 25.20 -13.91 -49.96
CA LYS A 579 25.86 -14.10 -51.26
C LYS A 579 24.94 -14.86 -52.21
N GLU A 580 24.36 -15.97 -51.75
CA GLU A 580 23.42 -16.78 -52.54
C GLU A 580 22.19 -15.97 -52.97
N GLU A 581 21.57 -15.20 -52.07
CA GLU A 581 20.49 -14.25 -52.37
C GLU A 581 20.87 -13.28 -53.50
N LYS A 582 22.11 -12.78 -53.51
CA LYS A 582 22.60 -11.88 -54.56
C LYS A 582 22.88 -12.60 -55.87
N MET A 583 23.36 -13.84 -55.81
CA MET A 583 23.57 -14.68 -57.00
C MET A 583 22.24 -15.09 -57.63
N ILE A 584 21.25 -15.48 -56.82
CA ILE A 584 19.88 -15.74 -57.26
C ILE A 584 19.28 -14.47 -57.88
N PHE A 585 19.41 -13.32 -57.23
CA PHE A 585 18.93 -12.04 -57.75
C PHE A 585 19.61 -11.63 -59.07
N THR A 586 20.92 -11.83 -59.24
CA THR A 586 21.57 -11.54 -60.53
C THR A 586 21.19 -12.54 -61.61
N MET A 587 21.02 -13.82 -61.28
CA MET A 587 20.55 -14.84 -62.22
C MET A 587 19.09 -14.62 -62.65
N GLU A 588 18.19 -14.26 -61.73
CA GLU A 588 16.81 -13.92 -62.07
C GLU A 588 16.72 -12.60 -62.87
N LYS A 589 17.53 -11.59 -62.54
CA LYS A 589 17.66 -10.38 -63.37
C LYS A 589 18.15 -10.71 -64.79
N LEU A 590 19.12 -11.62 -64.92
CA LEU A 590 19.58 -12.11 -66.24
C LEU A 590 18.47 -12.87 -66.97
N ARG A 591 17.72 -13.74 -66.28
CA ARG A 591 16.56 -14.45 -66.86
C ARG A 591 15.51 -13.47 -67.37
N LEU A 592 15.09 -12.50 -66.55
CA LEU A 592 14.07 -11.51 -66.91
C LEU A 592 14.53 -10.60 -68.08
N ASN A 593 15.82 -10.25 -68.14
CA ASN A 593 16.40 -9.55 -69.28
C ASN A 593 16.35 -10.40 -70.57
N LEU A 594 16.69 -11.69 -70.49
CA LEU A 594 16.59 -12.62 -71.63
C LEU A 594 15.12 -12.84 -72.05
N ASP A 595 14.22 -13.04 -71.08
CA ASP A 595 12.77 -13.15 -71.28
C ASP A 595 12.21 -11.87 -71.94
N GLN A 596 12.79 -10.69 -71.67
CA GLN A 596 12.45 -9.43 -72.35
C GLN A 596 12.99 -9.38 -73.80
N VAL A 597 14.28 -9.61 -74.01
CA VAL A 597 14.89 -9.61 -75.36
C VAL A 597 14.22 -10.62 -76.29
N MET A 598 13.84 -11.80 -75.76
CA MET A 598 13.09 -12.81 -76.51
C MET A 598 11.68 -12.33 -76.89
N ARG A 599 10.98 -11.62 -76.00
CA ARG A 599 9.65 -11.02 -76.31
C ARG A 599 9.76 -9.89 -77.32
N GLU A 600 10.75 -9.01 -77.19
CA GLU A 600 11.02 -7.94 -78.15
C GLU A 600 11.33 -8.50 -79.54
N ARG A 601 12.20 -9.52 -79.62
CA ARG A 601 12.50 -10.21 -80.88
C ARG A 601 11.28 -10.94 -81.46
N GLN A 602 10.42 -11.52 -80.63
CA GLN A 602 9.17 -12.15 -81.07
C GLN A 602 8.16 -11.12 -81.62
N ILE A 603 8.09 -9.92 -81.02
CA ILE A 603 7.29 -8.80 -81.53
C ILE A 603 7.84 -8.34 -82.88
N GLU A 604 9.16 -8.18 -83.01
CA GLU A 604 9.83 -7.81 -84.27
C GLU A 604 9.61 -8.85 -85.38
N ILE A 605 9.66 -10.14 -85.06
CA ILE A 605 9.33 -11.22 -86.01
C ILE A 605 7.85 -11.14 -86.41
N ASN A 606 6.95 -10.84 -85.48
CA ASN A 606 5.51 -10.72 -85.74
C ASN A 606 5.16 -9.48 -86.59
N THR A 607 5.79 -8.33 -86.35
CA THR A 607 5.58 -7.13 -87.18
C THR A 607 6.16 -7.32 -88.58
N ASN A 608 7.36 -7.89 -88.71
CA ASN A 608 7.92 -8.27 -90.02
C ASN A 608 7.03 -9.26 -90.78
N LYS A 609 6.48 -10.28 -90.08
CA LYS A 609 5.51 -11.22 -90.65
C LYS A 609 4.23 -10.52 -91.12
N MET A 610 3.71 -9.56 -90.36
CA MET A 610 2.54 -8.77 -90.74
C MET A 610 2.83 -7.87 -91.95
N ILE A 611 4.00 -7.22 -92.00
CA ILE A 611 4.46 -6.44 -93.16
C ILE A 611 4.55 -7.31 -94.41
N LEU A 612 5.07 -8.53 -94.30
CA LEU A 612 5.13 -9.49 -95.40
C LEU A 612 3.74 -9.98 -95.84
N GLN A 613 2.81 -10.18 -94.89
CA GLN A 613 1.42 -10.51 -95.20
C GLN A 613 0.70 -9.37 -95.94
N THR A 614 0.89 -8.12 -95.52
CA THR A 614 0.37 -6.93 -96.23
C THR A 614 0.99 -6.80 -97.62
N LYS A 615 2.32 -6.97 -97.76
CA LYS A 615 2.97 -7.01 -99.09
C LYS A 615 2.40 -8.11 -99.99
N ARG A 616 2.16 -9.31 -99.47
CA ARG A 616 1.52 -10.40 -100.23
C ARG A 616 0.10 -10.04 -100.66
N ARG A 617 -0.70 -9.45 -99.76
CA ARG A 617 -2.06 -8.99 -100.06
C ARG A 617 -2.05 -7.93 -101.17
N ASN A 618 -1.17 -6.93 -101.11
CA ASN A 618 -1.06 -5.91 -102.15
C ASN A 618 -0.70 -6.52 -103.51
N LEU A 619 0.22 -7.49 -103.55
CA LEU A 619 0.57 -8.22 -104.77
C LEU A 619 -0.58 -9.10 -105.31
N ASP A 620 -1.38 -9.70 -104.43
CA ASP A 620 -2.60 -10.43 -104.84
C ASP A 620 -3.71 -9.48 -105.35
N GLU A 621 -3.82 -8.25 -104.80
CA GLU A 621 -4.70 -7.18 -105.29
C GLU A 621 -4.24 -6.65 -106.66
N GLU A 622 -2.95 -6.38 -106.86
CA GLU A 622 -2.36 -5.98 -108.16
C GLU A 622 -2.56 -7.07 -109.22
N LYS A 623 -2.31 -8.34 -108.87
CA LYS A 623 -2.59 -9.53 -109.69
C LYS A 623 -4.07 -9.66 -110.02
N GLY A 624 -4.96 -9.28 -109.09
CA GLY A 624 -6.40 -9.12 -109.34
C GLY A 624 -6.69 -8.03 -110.39
N ARG A 625 -6.10 -6.85 -110.22
CA ARG A 625 -6.23 -5.71 -111.16
C ARG A 625 -5.76 -6.08 -112.57
N LEU A 626 -4.57 -6.69 -112.69
CA LEU A 626 -3.99 -7.14 -113.96
C LEU A 626 -4.84 -8.24 -114.61
N ARG A 627 -5.43 -9.17 -113.85
CA ARG A 627 -6.42 -10.14 -114.36
C ARG A 627 -7.67 -9.43 -114.90
N GLY A 628 -8.15 -8.39 -114.21
CA GLY A 628 -9.24 -7.52 -114.69
C GLY A 628 -8.89 -6.82 -116.01
N GLU A 629 -7.73 -6.18 -116.09
CA GLU A 629 -7.23 -5.53 -117.32
C GLU A 629 -7.08 -6.53 -118.49
N ILE A 630 -6.58 -7.74 -118.23
CA ILE A 630 -6.50 -8.82 -119.23
C ILE A 630 -7.90 -9.26 -119.67
N SER A 631 -8.86 -9.39 -118.74
CA SER A 631 -10.24 -9.73 -119.08
C SER A 631 -10.90 -8.65 -119.94
N ILE A 632 -10.73 -7.37 -119.61
CA ILE A 632 -11.21 -6.24 -120.41
C ILE A 632 -10.56 -6.22 -121.80
N ARG A 633 -9.24 -6.48 -121.90
CA ARG A 633 -8.55 -6.60 -123.20
C ARG A 633 -9.08 -7.79 -124.02
N ARG A 634 -9.35 -8.94 -123.39
CA ARG A 634 -9.99 -10.10 -124.05
C ARG A 634 -11.40 -9.76 -124.54
N MET A 635 -12.25 -9.16 -123.71
CA MET A 635 -13.59 -8.71 -124.12
C MET A 635 -13.52 -7.67 -125.26
N LYS A 636 -12.50 -6.82 -125.31
CA LYS A 636 -12.30 -5.84 -126.39
C LYS A 636 -11.85 -6.52 -127.70
N ILE A 637 -11.02 -7.55 -127.65
CA ILE A 637 -10.66 -8.39 -128.80
C ILE A 637 -11.90 -9.15 -129.31
N ASP A 638 -12.66 -9.77 -128.40
CA ASP A 638 -13.89 -10.49 -128.68
C ASP A 638 -14.97 -9.58 -129.30
N LEU A 639 -15.08 -8.32 -128.83
CA LEU A 639 -15.87 -7.26 -129.46
C LEU A 639 -15.37 -6.88 -130.87
N PHE A 640 -14.07 -6.82 -131.11
CA PHE A 640 -13.54 -6.55 -132.44
C PHE A 640 -13.75 -7.73 -133.40
N GLN A 641 -13.60 -8.98 -132.94
CA GLN A 641 -13.91 -10.18 -133.71
C GLN A 641 -15.41 -10.24 -134.04
N LYS A 642 -16.29 -9.99 -133.07
CA LYS A 642 -17.73 -9.90 -133.29
C LYS A 642 -18.10 -8.73 -134.21
N LYS A 643 -17.48 -7.56 -134.08
CA LYS A 643 -17.69 -6.43 -135.00
C LYS A 643 -17.24 -6.74 -136.43
N TYR A 644 -16.11 -7.43 -136.60
CA TYR A 644 -15.61 -7.85 -137.93
C TYR A 644 -16.53 -8.91 -138.56
N HIS A 645 -16.97 -9.90 -137.78
CA HIS A 645 -17.91 -10.92 -138.21
C HIS A 645 -19.31 -10.34 -138.55
N ILE A 646 -19.82 -9.42 -137.73
CA ILE A 646 -21.05 -8.66 -138.00
C ILE A 646 -20.89 -7.80 -139.25
N MET A 647 -19.75 -7.13 -139.46
CA MET A 647 -19.48 -6.35 -140.66
C MET A 647 -19.47 -7.22 -141.93
N LEU A 648 -18.96 -8.45 -141.85
CA LEU A 648 -19.02 -9.43 -142.94
C LEU A 648 -20.45 -9.94 -143.21
N MET A 649 -21.28 -10.08 -142.16
CA MET A 649 -22.68 -10.50 -142.26
C MET A 649 -23.62 -9.37 -142.73
N SER A 650 -23.41 -8.14 -142.26
CA SER A 650 -24.26 -6.98 -142.56
C SER A 650 -24.10 -6.46 -143.99
N LEU A 651 -23.05 -6.89 -144.69
CA LEU A 651 -22.92 -6.68 -146.13
C LEU A 651 -23.95 -7.49 -146.93
N GLY A 652 -24.58 -8.52 -146.35
CA GLY A 652 -25.56 -9.37 -147.03
C GLY A 652 -24.91 -10.36 -148.01
N ARG A 653 -25.72 -11.18 -148.69
CA ARG A 653 -25.27 -12.14 -149.71
C ARG A 653 -26.14 -12.07 -150.97
N ASP A 654 -25.51 -12.26 -152.13
CA ASP A 654 -26.19 -12.53 -153.40
C ASP A 654 -26.84 -13.93 -153.40
N GLU A 655 -27.65 -14.23 -154.42
CA GLU A 655 -28.36 -15.52 -154.53
C GLU A 655 -27.40 -16.72 -154.69
N ASP A 656 -26.17 -16.50 -155.18
CA ASP A 656 -25.06 -17.49 -155.18
C ASP A 656 -24.23 -17.51 -153.86
N GLY A 657 -24.74 -16.91 -152.78
CA GLY A 657 -24.23 -17.09 -151.41
C GLY A 657 -22.92 -16.37 -151.05
N ARG A 658 -22.34 -15.58 -151.97
CA ARG A 658 -21.17 -14.72 -151.70
C ARG A 658 -21.61 -13.34 -151.18
N THR A 659 -20.76 -12.66 -150.41
CA THR A 659 -21.13 -11.41 -149.74
C THR A 659 -20.89 -10.16 -150.59
N PHE A 660 -21.82 -9.19 -150.59
CA PHE A 660 -21.67 -7.91 -151.28
C PHE A 660 -20.52 -7.05 -150.71
N SER A 661 -20.24 -5.92 -151.35
CA SER A 661 -19.28 -4.90 -150.88
C SER A 661 -19.92 -3.50 -150.78
N MET A 662 -19.24 -2.59 -150.06
CA MET A 662 -19.73 -1.33 -149.48
C MET A 662 -20.32 -0.27 -150.45
N ALA A 663 -20.38 -0.53 -151.76
CA ALA A 663 -20.88 0.42 -152.75
C ALA A 663 -22.42 0.55 -152.80
N SER A 664 -23.15 -0.53 -152.51
CA SER A 664 -24.60 -0.65 -152.78
C SER A 664 -25.50 0.22 -151.87
N PHE A 665 -25.13 0.37 -150.60
CA PHE A 665 -26.02 0.94 -149.58
C PHE A 665 -26.29 2.46 -149.69
N LYS A 666 -25.46 3.22 -150.42
CA LYS A 666 -25.65 4.69 -150.55
C LYS A 666 -26.93 5.09 -151.30
N ILE A 667 -27.54 4.20 -152.07
CA ILE A 667 -28.64 4.53 -152.99
C ILE A 667 -30.02 4.48 -152.29
N LYS A 668 -30.27 3.55 -151.37
CA LYS A 668 -31.59 3.38 -150.72
C LYS A 668 -31.95 4.47 -149.70
N TYR A 669 -30.97 5.03 -148.99
CA TYR A 669 -31.22 5.94 -147.84
C TYR A 669 -31.89 7.27 -148.22
N ALA A 670 -31.94 7.62 -149.51
CA ALA A 670 -32.55 8.87 -149.99
C ALA A 670 -34.09 8.86 -150.03
N GLN A 671 -34.73 7.68 -150.07
CA GLN A 671 -36.16 7.58 -150.45
C GLN A 671 -37.14 7.64 -149.26
N GLU A 672 -36.83 7.06 -148.11
CA GLU A 672 -37.82 6.91 -147.01
C GLU A 672 -38.14 8.22 -146.27
N LYS A 673 -37.21 9.19 -146.25
CA LYS A 673 -37.31 10.41 -145.43
C LYS A 673 -38.54 11.28 -145.75
N PHE A 674 -39.10 11.16 -146.95
CA PHE A 674 -40.24 11.97 -147.42
C PHE A 674 -41.58 11.57 -146.78
N MET A 675 -41.78 10.29 -146.43
CA MET A 675 -43.12 9.73 -146.19
C MET A 675 -43.70 9.99 -144.79
N LEU A 676 -42.90 10.35 -143.79
CA LEU A 676 -43.40 10.49 -142.41
C LEU A 676 -44.12 11.81 -142.10
N GLN A 677 -43.90 12.88 -142.89
CA GLN A 677 -44.29 14.22 -142.47
C GLN A 677 -45.79 14.53 -142.61
N GLN A 678 -46.54 13.81 -143.46
CA GLN A 678 -47.98 14.05 -143.68
C GLN A 678 -48.91 13.54 -142.57
N ARG A 679 -48.40 12.88 -141.52
CA ARG A 679 -49.23 12.12 -140.57
C ARG A 679 -49.65 12.86 -139.29
N GLY A 680 -49.22 14.12 -139.12
CA GLY A 680 -49.47 14.90 -137.91
C GLY A 680 -50.84 15.59 -137.85
N ASP A 681 -51.24 16.24 -138.94
CA ASP A 681 -52.27 17.30 -138.95
C ASP A 681 -53.72 16.82 -138.66
N ALA A 682 -53.93 15.52 -138.50
CA ALA A 682 -55.26 14.90 -138.41
C ALA A 682 -55.86 14.83 -136.99
N LEU A 683 -55.11 15.19 -135.94
CA LEU A 683 -55.54 14.96 -134.55
C LEU A 683 -56.33 16.12 -133.89
N ASP A 684 -56.06 17.37 -134.25
CA ASP A 684 -56.56 18.56 -133.53
C ASP A 684 -58.09 18.78 -133.61
N GLN A 685 -58.78 18.21 -134.60
CA GLN A 685 -60.21 18.47 -134.82
C GLN A 685 -61.13 17.95 -133.69
N LYS A 686 -60.66 17.01 -132.85
CA LYS A 686 -61.52 16.30 -131.88
C LYS A 686 -61.88 17.08 -130.61
N ILE A 687 -61.24 18.22 -130.32
CA ILE A 687 -61.38 18.89 -129.02
C ILE A 687 -62.68 19.71 -128.91
N LYS A 688 -63.18 20.27 -130.02
CA LYS A 688 -64.25 21.31 -130.03
C LYS A 688 -65.69 20.80 -129.78
N THR A 689 -65.87 19.57 -129.30
CA THR A 689 -67.21 18.99 -129.05
C THR A 689 -67.65 19.01 -127.59
N ALA A 690 -66.73 19.07 -126.62
CA ALA A 690 -67.04 18.88 -125.20
C ALA A 690 -67.71 20.09 -124.51
N GLU A 691 -67.57 21.30 -125.07
CA GLU A 691 -67.90 22.56 -124.38
C GLU A 691 -69.41 22.85 -124.25
N ARG A 692 -70.27 22.05 -124.89
CA ARG A 692 -71.73 22.32 -124.98
C ARG A 692 -72.60 21.72 -123.87
N GLU A 693 -72.08 20.80 -123.05
CA GLU A 693 -72.90 20.07 -122.06
C GLU A 693 -73.12 20.85 -120.74
N ILE A 694 -72.29 21.86 -120.45
CA ILE A 694 -72.25 22.55 -119.15
C ILE A 694 -73.53 23.35 -118.85
N VAL A 695 -74.15 23.96 -119.86
CA VAL A 695 -75.26 24.92 -119.72
C VAL A 695 -76.54 24.30 -119.14
N ALA A 696 -76.71 22.97 -119.24
CA ALA A 696 -77.91 22.28 -118.76
C ALA A 696 -78.05 22.29 -117.22
N MET A 697 -76.96 22.42 -116.46
CA MET A 697 -76.95 22.19 -115.01
C MET A 697 -77.41 23.38 -114.16
N GLU A 698 -77.39 24.61 -114.68
CA GLU A 698 -77.69 25.81 -113.88
C GLU A 698 -79.18 25.94 -113.49
N ASN A 699 -80.10 25.50 -114.35
CA ASN A 699 -81.54 25.69 -114.12
C ASN A 699 -82.06 24.87 -112.92
N THR A 700 -81.49 23.69 -112.67
CA THR A 700 -81.80 22.85 -111.50
C THR A 700 -81.44 23.50 -110.17
N LEU A 701 -80.47 24.44 -110.14
CA LEU A 701 -79.97 25.05 -108.91
C LEU A 701 -80.98 26.01 -108.26
N LYS A 702 -81.85 26.66 -109.05
CA LYS A 702 -82.76 27.70 -108.56
C LYS A 702 -83.88 27.16 -107.66
N MET A 703 -84.43 25.98 -107.95
CA MET A 703 -85.52 25.39 -107.15
C MET A 703 -85.08 25.03 -105.73
N VAL A 704 -83.85 24.53 -105.57
CA VAL A 704 -83.28 24.08 -104.28
C VAL A 704 -83.09 25.25 -103.30
N ASN A 705 -82.85 26.45 -103.81
CA ASN A 705 -82.57 27.63 -102.98
C ASN A 705 -83.82 28.20 -102.28
N LEU A 706 -85.00 28.13 -102.91
CA LEU A 706 -86.24 28.62 -102.30
C LEU A 706 -86.71 27.72 -101.15
N THR A 707 -86.68 26.40 -101.31
CA THR A 707 -87.04 25.46 -100.23
C THR A 707 -86.07 25.53 -99.03
N ASN A 708 -84.80 25.88 -99.27
CA ASN A 708 -83.82 26.11 -98.21
C ASN A 708 -84.06 27.39 -97.38
N ALA A 709 -84.85 28.35 -97.88
CA ALA A 709 -85.17 29.56 -97.12
C ALA A 709 -86.17 29.28 -96.00
N ALA A 710 -87.28 28.60 -96.30
CA ALA A 710 -88.29 28.18 -95.31
C ALA A 710 -87.67 27.32 -94.20
N PHE A 711 -86.77 26.40 -94.56
CA PHE A 711 -86.06 25.53 -93.61
C PHE A 711 -85.24 26.28 -92.56
N LYS A 712 -84.64 27.42 -92.91
CA LYS A 712 -83.86 28.21 -91.96
C LYS A 712 -84.71 28.93 -90.93
N ASN A 713 -85.95 29.29 -91.26
CA ASN A 713 -86.85 29.97 -90.33
C ASN A 713 -87.41 28.99 -89.29
N SER A 714 -87.68 27.73 -89.66
CA SER A 714 -88.09 26.67 -88.70
C SER A 714 -86.94 26.17 -87.81
N LEU A 715 -85.68 26.45 -88.19
CA LEU A 715 -84.46 26.14 -87.43
C LEU A 715 -83.82 27.37 -86.76
N ALA A 716 -84.52 28.51 -86.70
CA ALA A 716 -84.06 29.67 -85.94
C ALA A 716 -84.02 29.33 -84.43
N PRO A 717 -82.95 29.70 -83.70
CA PRO A 717 -82.85 29.42 -82.27
C PRO A 717 -83.84 30.26 -81.45
N VAL A 718 -84.18 29.76 -80.26
CA VAL A 718 -84.91 30.53 -79.24
C VAL A 718 -84.03 31.72 -78.80
N SER A 719 -84.67 32.85 -78.47
CA SER A 719 -83.99 34.13 -78.22
C SER A 719 -83.07 34.12 -76.98
N ASP A 720 -82.05 35.01 -76.99
CA ASP A 720 -80.93 35.08 -76.03
C ASP A 720 -81.31 35.41 -74.56
N GLU A 721 -82.59 35.50 -74.21
CA GLU A 721 -83.06 35.79 -72.84
C GLU A 721 -83.34 34.54 -71.98
N ASP A 722 -83.27 33.34 -72.55
CA ASP A 722 -83.54 32.09 -71.82
C ASP A 722 -82.38 31.63 -70.91
N LYS A 723 -82.74 31.08 -69.73
CA LYS A 723 -81.83 30.96 -68.57
C LYS A 723 -80.61 30.05 -68.79
N GLU A 724 -80.73 29.01 -69.61
CA GLU A 724 -79.66 28.01 -69.81
C GLU A 724 -78.38 28.62 -70.46
N VAL A 725 -78.50 29.76 -71.16
CA VAL A 725 -77.35 30.47 -71.77
C VAL A 725 -76.54 31.26 -70.74
N GLN A 726 -77.13 31.65 -69.61
CA GLN A 726 -76.42 32.39 -68.55
C GLN A 726 -75.51 31.49 -67.72
N GLU A 727 -75.94 30.26 -67.43
CA GLU A 727 -75.14 29.27 -66.70
C GLU A 727 -73.90 28.82 -67.50
N MET A 728 -74.02 28.71 -68.82
CA MET A 728 -72.88 28.44 -69.73
C MET A 728 -71.74 29.47 -69.57
N LYS A 729 -72.06 30.77 -69.52
CA LYS A 729 -71.06 31.84 -69.40
C LYS A 729 -70.32 31.82 -68.06
N ILE A 730 -71.00 31.44 -66.98
CA ILE A 730 -70.39 31.29 -65.64
C ILE A 730 -69.38 30.14 -65.65
N LEU A 731 -69.74 29.00 -66.25
CA LEU A 731 -68.85 27.83 -66.36
C LEU A 731 -67.60 28.11 -67.21
N GLU A 732 -67.72 28.91 -68.28
CA GLU A 732 -66.57 29.33 -69.10
C GLU A 732 -65.57 30.20 -68.32
N GLU A 733 -66.05 31.11 -67.46
CA GLU A 733 -65.15 31.88 -66.59
C GLU A 733 -64.40 31.00 -65.57
N GLU A 734 -65.05 29.99 -64.99
CA GLU A 734 -64.41 29.07 -64.03
C GLU A 734 -63.34 28.21 -64.71
N LEU A 735 -63.60 27.74 -65.93
CA LEU A 735 -62.62 27.03 -66.76
C LEU A 735 -61.38 27.91 -67.05
N LEU A 736 -61.59 29.21 -67.29
CA LEU A 736 -60.51 30.16 -67.59
C LEU A 736 -59.68 30.49 -66.33
N LYS A 737 -60.30 30.52 -65.14
CA LYS A 737 -59.61 30.62 -63.83
C LYS A 737 -58.76 29.37 -63.55
N LEU A 738 -59.28 28.17 -63.80
CA LEU A 738 -58.56 26.88 -63.68
C LEU A 738 -57.39 26.74 -64.69
N SER A 739 -57.57 27.19 -65.93
CA SER A 739 -56.51 27.20 -66.94
C SER A 739 -55.30 28.05 -66.52
N ASN A 740 -55.56 29.22 -65.91
CA ASN A 740 -54.51 30.14 -65.47
C ASN A 740 -53.72 29.62 -64.26
N THR A 741 -54.36 28.99 -63.27
CA THR A 741 -53.64 28.37 -62.14
C THR A 741 -52.79 27.18 -62.59
N LEU A 742 -53.30 26.35 -63.50
CA LEU A 742 -52.54 25.25 -64.12
C LEU A 742 -51.31 25.79 -64.89
N ARG A 743 -51.42 26.97 -65.53
CA ARG A 743 -50.31 27.67 -66.19
C ARG A 743 -49.27 28.24 -65.20
N GLN A 744 -49.68 28.65 -64.00
CA GLN A 744 -48.78 29.06 -62.92
C GLN A 744 -48.00 27.86 -62.38
N TYR A 745 -48.68 26.77 -61.99
CA TYR A 745 -48.02 25.54 -61.54
C TYR A 745 -47.03 24.97 -62.57
N LYS A 746 -47.33 25.07 -63.87
CA LYS A 746 -46.38 24.70 -64.94
C LYS A 746 -45.14 25.60 -64.99
N LYS A 747 -45.25 26.90 -64.69
CA LYS A 747 -44.09 27.80 -64.58
C LYS A 747 -43.24 27.48 -63.34
N ASP A 748 -43.86 27.22 -62.20
CA ASP A 748 -43.10 26.95 -60.97
C ASP A 748 -42.48 25.54 -60.99
N LEU A 749 -43.10 24.56 -61.66
CA LEU A 749 -42.48 23.27 -61.95
C LEU A 749 -41.33 23.36 -62.95
N ALA A 750 -41.32 24.36 -63.85
CA ALA A 750 -40.15 24.67 -64.67
C ALA A 750 -39.02 25.26 -63.82
N LYS A 751 -39.27 26.35 -63.07
CA LYS A 751 -38.27 26.94 -62.14
C LYS A 751 -37.66 25.90 -61.20
N LYS A 752 -38.49 25.02 -60.60
CA LYS A 752 -38.00 23.97 -59.69
C LYS A 752 -37.24 22.84 -60.38
N LYS A 753 -37.39 22.65 -61.70
CA LYS A 753 -36.47 21.82 -62.49
C LYS A 753 -35.17 22.54 -62.81
N ASP A 754 -35.24 23.83 -63.13
CA ASP A 754 -34.05 24.65 -63.41
C ASP A 754 -33.17 24.77 -62.15
N GLU A 755 -33.75 25.09 -60.99
CA GLU A 755 -33.08 25.07 -59.68
C GLU A 755 -32.46 23.70 -59.36
N LEU A 756 -33.18 22.61 -59.63
CA LEU A 756 -32.68 21.25 -59.36
C LEU A 756 -31.55 20.87 -60.33
N GLN A 757 -31.60 21.34 -61.58
CA GLN A 757 -30.54 21.17 -62.58
C GLN A 757 -29.31 22.03 -62.25
N GLU A 758 -29.48 23.25 -61.74
CA GLU A 758 -28.40 24.06 -61.18
C GLU A 758 -27.77 23.38 -59.95
N LEU A 759 -28.56 22.91 -58.98
CA LEU A 759 -28.06 22.16 -57.83
C LEU A 759 -27.36 20.86 -58.24
N GLN A 760 -27.86 20.16 -59.26
CA GLN A 760 -27.19 18.97 -59.81
C GLN A 760 -25.87 19.33 -60.51
N ASN A 761 -25.78 20.50 -61.14
CA ASN A 761 -24.55 20.97 -61.76
C ASN A 761 -23.54 21.48 -60.71
N GLN A 762 -23.99 22.19 -59.67
CA GLN A 762 -23.16 22.54 -58.51
C GLN A 762 -22.68 21.29 -57.74
N ALA A 763 -23.48 20.23 -57.68
CA ALA A 763 -23.08 18.95 -57.11
C ALA A 763 -21.97 18.29 -57.96
N LYS A 764 -22.17 18.19 -59.29
CA LYS A 764 -21.13 17.71 -60.23
C LYS A 764 -19.87 18.56 -60.12
N GLU A 765 -19.98 19.88 -60.06
CA GLU A 765 -18.84 20.79 -59.92
C GLU A 765 -18.10 20.53 -58.61
N LYS A 766 -18.81 20.47 -57.46
CA LYS A 766 -18.21 20.11 -56.17
C LYS A 766 -17.59 18.72 -56.15
N ASP A 767 -18.13 17.76 -56.90
CA ASP A 767 -17.51 16.44 -57.04
C ASP A 767 -16.30 16.45 -58.00
N THR A 768 -16.25 17.30 -59.03
CA THR A 768 -15.00 17.54 -59.79
C THR A 768 -13.96 18.31 -58.98
N VAL A 769 -14.38 19.19 -58.06
CA VAL A 769 -13.49 19.86 -57.10
C VAL A 769 -12.98 18.85 -56.07
N LYS A 770 -13.83 17.94 -55.54
CA LYS A 770 -13.34 16.80 -54.73
C LYS A 770 -12.40 15.89 -55.52
N ALA A 771 -12.64 15.65 -56.81
CA ALA A 771 -11.75 14.82 -57.63
C ALA A 771 -10.39 15.49 -57.84
N LYS A 772 -10.38 16.82 -58.11
CA LYS A 772 -9.15 17.63 -58.14
C LYS A 772 -8.45 17.62 -56.78
N VAL A 773 -9.13 18.00 -55.69
CA VAL A 773 -8.56 17.99 -54.33
C VAL A 773 -8.06 16.59 -53.92
N ARG A 774 -8.71 15.49 -54.35
CA ARG A 774 -8.18 14.13 -54.14
C ARG A 774 -6.93 13.85 -54.97
N TYR A 775 -6.90 14.26 -56.23
CA TYR A 775 -5.72 14.16 -57.10
C TYR A 775 -4.56 15.01 -56.55
N ASP A 776 -4.83 16.23 -56.11
CA ASP A 776 -3.89 17.15 -55.50
C ASP A 776 -3.40 16.63 -54.14
N VAL A 777 -4.27 16.00 -53.33
CA VAL A 777 -3.86 15.27 -52.12
C VAL A 777 -2.98 14.06 -52.46
N THR A 778 -3.32 13.23 -53.44
CA THR A 778 -2.44 12.11 -53.83
C THR A 778 -1.11 12.59 -54.41
N ASN A 779 -1.10 13.72 -55.14
CA ASN A 779 0.13 14.34 -55.62
C ASN A 779 0.96 14.91 -54.46
N LEU A 780 0.32 15.50 -53.44
CA LEU A 780 0.99 15.99 -52.23
C LEU A 780 1.45 14.84 -51.32
N GLU A 781 0.77 13.70 -51.32
CA GLU A 781 1.19 12.47 -50.64
C GLU A 781 2.37 11.82 -51.38
N ASP A 782 2.37 11.77 -52.71
CA ASP A 782 3.50 11.33 -53.54
C ASP A 782 4.69 12.31 -53.47
N GLU A 783 4.46 13.62 -53.45
CA GLU A 783 5.49 14.63 -53.20
C GLU A 783 6.01 14.55 -51.76
N TYR A 784 5.17 14.28 -50.77
CA TYR A 784 5.59 14.05 -49.39
C TYR A 784 6.39 12.76 -49.25
N GLU A 785 5.97 11.66 -49.88
CA GLU A 785 6.74 10.42 -50.02
C GLU A 785 8.08 10.68 -50.72
N LEU A 786 8.10 11.50 -51.79
CA LEU A 786 9.31 11.84 -52.53
C LEU A 786 10.24 12.75 -51.72
N ILE A 787 9.71 13.74 -50.99
CA ILE A 787 10.47 14.60 -50.07
C ILE A 787 11.00 13.77 -48.90
N ARG A 788 10.21 12.87 -48.33
CA ARG A 788 10.61 11.94 -47.25
C ARG A 788 11.68 10.96 -47.73
N LYS A 789 11.55 10.41 -48.94
CA LYS A 789 12.60 9.61 -49.61
C LYS A 789 13.86 10.45 -49.82
N GLN A 790 13.74 11.66 -50.38
CA GLN A 790 14.86 12.59 -50.53
C GLN A 790 15.48 13.01 -49.20
N GLU A 791 14.72 13.07 -48.10
CA GLU A 791 15.19 13.42 -46.77
C GLU A 791 15.92 12.25 -46.11
N THR A 792 15.40 11.02 -46.23
CA THR A 792 16.18 9.82 -45.85
C THR A 792 17.46 9.70 -46.68
N ASP A 793 17.40 9.98 -47.99
CA ASP A 793 18.53 9.94 -48.90
C ASP A 793 19.52 11.09 -48.64
N LYS A 794 19.05 12.27 -48.20
CA LYS A 794 19.87 13.38 -47.70
C LYS A 794 20.50 13.06 -46.34
N VAL A 795 19.77 12.49 -45.38
CA VAL A 795 20.28 12.03 -44.08
C VAL A 795 21.32 10.93 -44.27
N GLU A 796 21.13 10.02 -45.23
CA GLU A 796 22.16 9.05 -45.60
C GLU A 796 23.36 9.70 -46.29
N LYS A 797 23.17 10.65 -47.20
CA LYS A 797 24.27 11.41 -47.80
C LYS A 797 25.01 12.25 -46.76
N LEU A 798 24.32 12.79 -45.76
CA LEU A 798 24.90 13.48 -44.59
C LEU A 798 25.68 12.51 -43.72
N LYS A 799 25.14 11.33 -43.38
CA LYS A 799 25.88 10.28 -42.67
C LYS A 799 27.09 9.78 -43.46
N ARG A 800 26.98 9.61 -44.77
CA ARG A 800 28.09 9.23 -45.67
C ARG A 800 29.15 10.35 -45.72
N ALA A 801 28.74 11.61 -45.84
CA ALA A 801 29.61 12.78 -45.82
C ALA A 801 30.28 12.96 -44.46
N GLU A 802 29.55 12.89 -43.35
CA GLU A 802 30.11 12.85 -41.99
C GLU A 802 31.10 11.71 -41.82
N CYS A 803 30.79 10.49 -42.29
CA CYS A 803 31.73 9.38 -42.24
C CYS A 803 32.93 9.55 -43.17
N GLN A 804 32.87 10.39 -44.21
CA GLN A 804 34.04 10.81 -45.00
C GLN A 804 34.81 11.94 -44.31
N VAL A 805 34.15 12.98 -43.79
CA VAL A 805 34.73 14.08 -43.02
C VAL A 805 35.42 13.56 -41.75
N LYS A 806 34.80 12.65 -40.99
CA LYS A 806 35.40 11.93 -39.84
C LYS A 806 36.55 10.99 -40.25
N ARG A 807 36.63 10.57 -41.52
CA ARG A 807 37.80 9.86 -42.10
C ARG A 807 38.90 10.82 -42.58
N LEU A 808 38.55 12.01 -43.07
CA LEU A 808 39.49 13.04 -43.51
C LEU A 808 40.10 13.80 -42.33
N LEU A 809 39.32 14.15 -41.30
CA LEU A 809 39.78 14.67 -40.01
C LEU A 809 40.66 13.67 -39.23
N LYS A 810 40.55 12.36 -39.52
CA LYS A 810 41.48 11.33 -39.03
C LYS A 810 42.74 11.17 -39.89
N LYS A 811 42.79 11.75 -41.10
CA LYS A 811 43.97 11.76 -41.99
C LYS A 811 44.70 13.11 -42.01
N ILE A 812 44.02 14.20 -41.66
CA ILE A 812 44.58 15.56 -41.56
C ILE A 812 44.88 15.84 -40.09
N GLY A 813 46.16 15.86 -39.72
CA GLY A 813 46.60 16.21 -38.37
C GLY A 813 46.19 17.64 -37.97
N LYS A 814 46.06 17.89 -36.66
CA LYS A 814 45.44 19.10 -36.04
C LYS A 814 46.05 20.48 -36.39
N LYS A 815 47.00 20.61 -37.33
CA LYS A 815 47.67 21.88 -37.68
C LYS A 815 47.16 22.61 -38.93
N ASN A 816 46.38 21.98 -39.82
CA ASN A 816 45.91 22.62 -41.08
C ASN A 816 44.43 23.02 -41.10
N ILE A 817 43.63 22.60 -40.13
CA ILE A 817 42.16 22.68 -40.12
C ILE A 817 41.66 24.14 -40.25
N SER A 818 42.20 25.05 -39.44
CA SER A 818 41.81 26.48 -39.41
C SER A 818 41.84 27.20 -40.77
N LYS A 819 42.71 26.77 -41.72
CA LYS A 819 42.83 27.40 -43.05
C LYS A 819 41.85 26.85 -44.08
N TYR A 820 41.38 25.61 -43.90
CA TYR A 820 40.39 24.99 -44.79
C TYR A 820 38.95 25.25 -44.33
N ASP A 821 38.70 25.31 -43.02
CA ASP A 821 37.38 25.66 -42.48
C ASP A 821 36.94 27.05 -42.99
N ARG A 822 37.87 28.02 -43.00
CA ARG A 822 37.60 29.39 -43.48
C ARG A 822 37.23 29.45 -44.96
N ASP A 823 37.88 28.66 -45.81
CA ASP A 823 37.56 28.59 -47.24
C ASP A 823 36.28 27.80 -47.51
N PHE A 824 35.95 26.82 -46.65
CA PHE A 824 34.69 26.09 -46.68
C PHE A 824 33.52 27.00 -46.25
N GLU A 825 33.66 27.77 -45.16
CA GLU A 825 32.71 28.81 -44.75
C GLU A 825 32.43 29.81 -45.88
N ILE A 826 33.47 30.38 -46.50
CA ILE A 826 33.34 31.34 -47.60
C ILE A 826 32.63 30.72 -48.81
N ARG A 827 32.88 29.43 -49.09
CA ARG A 827 32.25 28.71 -50.20
C ARG A 827 30.77 28.41 -49.92
N VAL A 828 30.44 27.96 -48.72
CA VAL A 828 29.06 27.73 -48.26
C VAL A 828 28.27 29.04 -48.23
N ILE A 829 28.86 30.16 -47.79
CA ILE A 829 28.22 31.48 -47.81
C ILE A 829 27.99 31.96 -49.26
N LYS A 830 28.95 31.78 -50.18
CA LYS A 830 28.77 32.11 -51.59
C LYS A 830 27.69 31.25 -52.27
N GLU A 831 27.61 29.96 -51.94
CA GLU A 831 26.61 29.05 -52.49
C GLU A 831 25.22 29.30 -51.87
N GLY A 832 25.14 29.64 -50.58
CA GLY A 832 23.94 30.13 -49.91
C GLY A 832 23.41 31.41 -50.55
N ASN A 833 24.25 32.44 -50.70
CA ASN A 833 23.87 33.70 -51.35
C ASN A 833 23.40 33.48 -52.80
N LYS A 834 24.04 32.56 -53.53
CA LYS A 834 23.63 32.19 -54.89
C LYS A 834 22.25 31.51 -54.92
N ASN A 835 21.98 30.60 -53.99
CA ASN A 835 20.67 29.96 -53.85
C ASN A 835 19.58 30.96 -53.41
N VAL A 836 19.91 31.93 -52.56
CA VAL A 836 18.98 33.02 -52.16
C VAL A 836 18.67 33.92 -53.36
N LEU A 837 19.67 34.35 -54.13
CA LEU A 837 19.45 35.13 -55.36
C LEU A 837 18.65 34.35 -56.41
N GLN A 838 18.84 33.03 -56.51
CA GLN A 838 18.07 32.17 -57.40
C GLN A 838 16.61 32.02 -56.93
N ARG A 839 16.36 31.84 -55.62
CA ARG A 839 15.01 31.86 -55.02
C ARG A 839 14.31 33.21 -55.18
N LEU A 840 15.03 34.32 -55.10
CA LEU A 840 14.49 35.66 -55.39
C LEU A 840 14.13 35.81 -56.88
N THR A 841 14.95 35.27 -57.79
CA THR A 841 14.64 35.21 -59.23
C THR A 841 13.39 34.37 -59.51
N GLU A 842 13.20 33.27 -58.77
CA GLU A 842 12.00 32.42 -58.83
C GLU A 842 10.77 33.16 -58.26
N MET A 843 10.89 33.86 -57.13
CA MET A 843 9.80 34.69 -56.57
C MET A 843 9.36 35.80 -57.53
N CYS A 844 10.29 36.51 -58.18
CA CYS A 844 9.97 37.46 -59.25
C CYS A 844 9.29 36.82 -60.48
N GLY A 845 9.37 35.49 -60.62
CA GLY A 845 8.67 34.72 -61.65
C GLY A 845 7.26 34.30 -61.26
N PHE A 846 7.00 34.03 -59.98
CA PHE A 846 5.69 33.61 -59.47
C PHE A 846 4.80 34.77 -59.03
N TYR A 847 5.37 35.90 -58.60
CA TYR A 847 4.64 37.07 -58.09
C TYR A 847 5.06 38.35 -58.82
N PRO A 848 4.46 38.65 -60.00
CA PRO A 848 4.88 39.78 -60.85
C PRO A 848 4.86 41.14 -60.13
N GLU A 849 3.91 41.36 -59.23
CA GLU A 849 3.75 42.62 -58.48
C GLU A 849 4.89 42.93 -57.50
N MET A 850 5.59 41.89 -57.02
CA MET A 850 6.75 42.06 -56.13
C MET A 850 8.08 42.16 -56.89
N GLY A 851 8.10 41.83 -58.19
CA GLY A 851 9.28 41.95 -59.04
C GLY A 851 9.92 43.35 -59.04
N PRO A 852 9.16 44.45 -59.17
CA PRO A 852 9.70 45.81 -59.11
C PRO A 852 10.34 46.15 -57.76
N LEU A 853 9.72 45.76 -56.65
CA LEU A 853 10.24 45.99 -55.29
C LEU A 853 11.53 45.20 -55.04
N ILE A 854 11.56 43.93 -55.40
CA ILE A 854 12.74 43.07 -55.25
C ILE A 854 13.90 43.57 -56.12
N ASN A 855 13.65 43.92 -57.39
CA ASN A 855 14.68 44.48 -58.27
C ASN A 855 15.21 45.84 -57.79
N ARG A 856 14.36 46.68 -57.19
CA ARG A 856 14.77 47.96 -56.58
C ARG A 856 15.73 47.75 -55.42
N TYR A 857 15.36 46.97 -54.41
CA TYR A 857 16.23 46.71 -53.26
C TYR A 857 17.55 46.02 -53.64
N ILE A 858 17.52 45.16 -54.66
CA ILE A 858 18.73 44.48 -55.16
C ILE A 858 19.66 45.43 -55.92
N SER A 859 19.10 46.43 -56.61
CA SER A 859 19.85 47.51 -57.26
C SER A 859 20.43 48.49 -56.23
N GLU A 860 19.68 48.84 -55.18
CA GLU A 860 20.15 49.67 -54.05
C GLU A 860 21.32 49.02 -53.28
N HIS A 861 21.50 47.69 -53.38
CA HIS A 861 22.59 46.93 -52.75
C HIS A 861 23.64 46.34 -53.72
N ASN A 862 23.65 46.73 -55.01
CA ASN A 862 24.65 46.31 -56.01
C ASN A 862 24.82 44.78 -56.18
N LEU A 863 23.74 43.99 -56.05
CA LEU A 863 23.75 42.54 -56.27
C LEU A 863 23.14 42.22 -57.64
N SER A 864 23.66 41.18 -58.33
CA SER A 864 23.18 40.80 -59.67
C SER A 864 22.36 39.49 -59.65
N LEU A 865 21.18 39.52 -60.27
CA LEU A 865 20.37 38.32 -60.50
C LEU A 865 21.01 37.42 -61.58
N PRO A 866 21.05 36.09 -61.38
CA PRO A 866 21.36 35.16 -62.45
C PRO A 866 20.31 35.22 -63.57
N LEU A 867 20.74 35.44 -64.82
CA LEU A 867 19.82 35.43 -65.97
C LEU A 867 19.14 34.06 -66.13
N LYS A 868 17.84 34.07 -66.44
CA LYS A 868 17.07 32.86 -66.79
C LYS A 868 17.72 32.13 -67.98
N LYS A 869 18.22 30.91 -67.74
CA LYS A 869 18.51 29.96 -68.82
C LYS A 869 17.20 29.33 -69.29
N THR A 870 16.59 29.91 -70.32
CA THR A 870 15.64 29.19 -71.18
C THR A 870 16.38 28.05 -71.88
N SER A 871 16.06 26.80 -71.54
CA SER A 871 16.61 25.62 -72.22
C SER A 871 15.47 24.89 -72.92
N TRP A 872 15.43 25.00 -74.24
CA TRP A 872 14.59 24.16 -75.09
C TRP A 872 15.25 22.79 -75.30
N THR A 873 14.45 21.74 -75.27
CA THR A 873 14.59 20.44 -75.98
C THR A 873 13.31 19.66 -75.64
N SER A 874 12.41 19.36 -76.58
CA SER A 874 12.41 18.14 -77.43
C SER A 874 12.93 16.89 -76.69
N SER A 875 12.19 15.77 -76.63
CA SER A 875 11.23 15.19 -77.59
C SER A 875 10.09 14.47 -76.81
N SER A 876 8.83 14.39 -77.23
CA SER A 876 8.27 13.52 -78.29
C SER A 876 8.91 12.12 -78.41
N SER A 877 8.16 11.01 -78.53
CA SER A 877 6.71 10.75 -78.40
C SER A 877 6.44 9.23 -78.53
N SER A 878 5.18 8.80 -78.29
CA SER A 878 4.55 7.62 -78.96
C SER A 878 5.01 6.22 -78.53
N SER A 879 4.23 5.14 -78.65
CA SER A 879 2.76 4.93 -78.88
C SER A 879 2.43 3.45 -78.55
N SER A 880 1.21 3.00 -78.30
CA SER A 880 0.03 2.97 -79.20
C SER A 880 -1.22 2.58 -78.40
N ILE A 881 -2.42 3.18 -78.56
CA ILE A 881 -3.29 3.43 -79.73
C ILE A 881 -4.14 2.21 -80.10
N LEU A 882 -5.47 2.42 -80.17
CA LEU A 882 -6.48 1.99 -81.16
C LEU A 882 -7.87 2.45 -80.61
N ILE A 883 -8.94 2.83 -81.34
CA ILE A 883 -9.21 3.47 -82.65
C ILE A 883 -10.77 3.65 -82.70
N SER A 884 -11.49 4.53 -83.43
CA SER A 884 -11.33 5.74 -84.28
C SER A 884 -12.76 6.37 -84.39
N ASN A 885 -13.20 7.35 -85.21
CA ASN A 885 -12.68 8.27 -86.25
C ASN A 885 -13.70 9.44 -86.46
N SER A 886 -13.36 10.48 -87.25
CA SER A 886 -14.24 11.27 -88.19
C SER A 886 -15.59 11.90 -87.74
N CYS A 887 -16.05 13.06 -88.26
CA CYS A 887 -15.45 14.07 -89.16
C CYS A 887 -16.22 15.42 -89.16
N SER A 888 -15.51 16.43 -89.70
CA SER A 888 -15.86 17.79 -90.13
C SER A 888 -17.04 17.90 -91.15
N SER A 889 -17.55 19.07 -91.60
CA SER A 889 -17.01 20.45 -91.71
C SER A 889 -18.06 21.54 -92.01
N ASN A 890 -17.78 22.80 -91.64
CA ASN A 890 -18.05 24.12 -92.30
C ASN A 890 -19.41 24.44 -93.00
N TRP A 891 -19.89 25.71 -92.91
CA TRP A 891 -19.68 26.77 -93.94
C TRP A 891 -20.37 28.12 -93.56
N GLN A 892 -19.60 29.24 -93.63
CA GLN A 892 -19.95 30.61 -94.08
C GLN A 892 -21.13 31.45 -93.46
N MET A 893 -20.89 32.65 -92.90
CA MET A 893 -20.74 34.03 -93.48
C MET A 893 -22.08 34.82 -93.59
N SER A 894 -22.17 36.17 -93.46
CA SER A 894 -21.16 37.24 -93.29
C SER A 894 -21.73 38.61 -92.85
N HIS A 895 -20.85 39.53 -92.40
CA HIS A 895 -20.92 41.03 -92.42
C HIS A 895 -22.03 41.74 -91.56
N SER A 896 -21.71 42.65 -90.63
CA SER A 896 -21.13 44.03 -90.70
C SER A 896 -22.17 45.11 -91.10
N SER A 897 -22.20 46.35 -90.59
CA SER A 897 -21.34 47.16 -89.69
C SER A 897 -22.27 48.08 -88.81
N ARG A 898 -21.95 49.25 -88.20
CA ARG A 898 -20.76 50.14 -88.08
C ARG A 898 -20.98 51.15 -86.91
N THR A 899 -19.93 51.50 -86.14
CA THR A 899 -19.80 52.77 -85.35
C THR A 899 -20.88 53.05 -84.26
N THR A 900 -20.77 53.98 -83.29
CA THR A 900 -19.76 55.00 -82.92
C THR A 900 -19.76 55.25 -81.39
N SER A 901 -18.58 55.54 -80.82
CA SER A 901 -18.20 56.60 -79.86
C SER A 901 -19.26 57.60 -79.30
N SER A 902 -19.13 58.25 -78.12
CA SER A 902 -18.16 58.19 -77.00
C SER A 902 -18.40 59.30 -75.94
N ILE A 903 -18.03 59.09 -74.65
CA ILE A 903 -17.63 60.14 -73.64
C ILE A 903 -18.81 61.08 -73.19
N THR A 904 -19.05 61.54 -71.93
CA THR A 904 -18.26 62.00 -70.75
C THR A 904 -18.84 61.61 -69.35
N LEU A 905 -17.95 61.58 -68.34
CA LEU A 905 -18.04 62.11 -66.93
C LEU A 905 -19.39 62.76 -66.46
N ASN A 906 -19.90 62.54 -65.24
CA ASN A 906 -19.33 63.00 -63.94
C ASN A 906 -19.99 62.34 -62.68
N GLU A 907 -19.57 62.71 -61.45
CA GLU A 907 -19.97 62.14 -60.14
C GLU A 907 -21.06 62.94 -59.34
N ILE A 908 -21.22 62.63 -58.02
CA ILE A 908 -22.08 63.23 -56.95
C ILE A 908 -23.47 62.54 -56.82
N SER A 909 -23.91 61.84 -55.73
CA SER A 909 -23.58 61.73 -54.29
C SER A 909 -24.18 62.85 -53.39
N THR A 910 -24.58 62.72 -52.11
CA THR A 910 -24.53 61.66 -51.07
C THR A 910 -25.67 61.93 -50.06
N ASN A 911 -26.09 60.98 -49.18
CA ASN A 911 -26.46 61.33 -47.78
C ASN A 911 -26.55 60.15 -46.78
N LYS A 912 -26.35 60.46 -45.49
CA LYS A 912 -26.57 59.65 -44.27
C LYS A 912 -27.70 60.30 -43.41
N VAL A 913 -28.00 59.77 -42.22
CA VAL A 913 -27.73 60.46 -40.92
C VAL A 913 -28.10 59.59 -39.69
N ASP A 914 -27.43 59.91 -38.57
CA ASP A 914 -27.50 59.41 -37.19
C ASP A 914 -28.78 59.88 -36.41
N LEU A 915 -29.08 59.70 -35.10
CA LEU A 915 -28.56 59.00 -33.89
C LEU A 915 -29.66 59.05 -32.77
N SER A 916 -29.65 58.18 -31.75
CA SER A 916 -30.23 58.42 -30.39
C SER A 916 -29.94 57.28 -29.39
N LEU A 917 -30.36 57.44 -28.12
CA LEU A 917 -29.88 56.71 -26.92
C LEU A 917 -30.99 56.04 -26.08
N ASN A 918 -30.57 55.17 -25.15
CA ASN A 918 -31.32 54.46 -24.09
C ASN A 918 -32.24 53.30 -24.60
N ILE A 919 -32.36 52.17 -23.90
CA ILE A 919 -31.74 51.69 -22.64
C ILE A 919 -30.80 50.52 -22.96
#